data_AF-A8ZL79-F1
#
_entry.id   AF-A8ZL79-F1
#
_cell.length_a   1.000
_cell.length_b   1.000
_cell.length_c   1.000
_cell.angle_alpha   90.00
_cell.angle_beta   90.00
_cell.angle_gamma   90.00
#
_symmetry.space_group_name_H-M   'P 1'
#
loop_
_entity.id
_entity.type
_entity.pdbx_description
1 polymer ?
#
loop_
_entity_poly.entity_id
_entity_poly.type
_entity_poly.pdbx_seq_one_letter_code
_entity_poly.pdbx_strand_id
1 'polypeptide(L)'
;MAIPEVNLIVLADQAATPIDAARSRTQPATTPLADLRWMRVEEFLRSREIRPNTHKAYERDLKQLMDWTPKGWHEITSRDLDRYKTYLKTEPNHRGKLRKCATINRSLAALQSFFKWLTVRDYITKNPALLLEKLKSDPLLPQEFSQDEVDNLYQAICDRGFHSFRDRALLHLIDHGLRASEIQGLNVGDYDGQRVHIREAKADSVGSVPLLSKARRAFDQYKQWREQQGEVLEDESPLFVSHSNNSKGQRLQYWGIYKIFKAIADIAEVENAHPHRGRHTLATRLVMKDMDSILARKVTRHKSEQSFVRYSDRGIELKAEQQFYEVHGEAPGGEDGIVEDQLEGIELKAVVEEPANWPKIKAVGLPLNTVQVRLTLEVSGKKKGKVRKEIEERVFSPFQMVKPKPRGNEYELMVVVEGGDTLSAITDQMKWDMELLGELDDCEVKVAWLDQQESTGEVTLESQEDESAFAESSAGQRPTSTSSVYQMKIMLLGVRPQVWRRIQVPETTTLAQLHSVLQVVMGWEGYHLHQFSDSEDEAMTLAELIEDDLFSFGYLYDFGDMWRHEIKVEKRLESKPGKNYPICLAGKRACPPEDCGGDWGYARLLRVLNNPRHPEHEERLEWVGSDFDPKAFDLEEVNQALKELEVETMSYFD
;
A
#
# COMPACT_ATOMS: atom_id res chain seq x y z
N MET A 1 72.92 -12.93 30.19
CA MET A 1 73.51 -12.27 29.00
C MET A 1 73.14 -10.80 29.07
N ALA A 2 74.11 -9.94 29.31
CA ALA A 2 73.96 -8.50 29.41
C ALA A 2 74.20 -7.85 28.04
N ILE A 3 73.36 -6.88 27.67
CA ILE A 3 73.46 -6.10 26.43
C ILE A 3 74.26 -4.82 26.75
N PRO A 4 75.30 -4.43 25.98
CA PRO A 4 76.09 -3.24 26.24
C PRO A 4 75.45 -1.95 25.70
N GLU A 5 75.79 -0.83 26.36
CA GLU A 5 75.28 0.54 26.19
C GLU A 5 75.65 1.20 24.84
N VAL A 6 74.76 2.09 24.37
CA VAL A 6 74.99 2.99 23.22
C VAL A 6 75.02 4.43 23.70
N ASN A 7 76.12 5.14 23.43
CA ASN A 7 76.35 6.53 23.80
C ASN A 7 75.66 7.50 22.82
N LEU A 8 74.94 8.49 23.38
CA LEU A 8 74.39 9.64 22.65
C LEU A 8 75.43 10.77 22.60
N ILE A 9 75.64 11.34 21.41
CA ILE A 9 76.41 12.57 21.23
C ILE A 9 75.45 13.71 20.92
N VAL A 10 75.40 14.69 21.81
CA VAL A 10 74.70 15.96 21.64
C VAL A 10 75.67 16.96 21.02
N LEU A 11 75.30 17.60 19.90
CA LEU A 11 76.02 18.76 19.38
C LEU A 11 75.16 20.01 19.55
N ALA A 12 75.78 21.03 20.14
CA ALA A 12 75.19 22.24 20.65
C ALA A 12 74.80 23.26 19.56
N ASP A 13 73.79 24.04 19.92
CA ASP A 13 73.17 25.14 19.20
C ASP A 13 74.11 26.36 19.09
N GLN A 14 74.21 26.95 17.90
CA GLN A 14 74.66 28.34 17.73
C GLN A 14 73.86 29.02 16.61
N ALA A 15 72.91 29.84 17.05
CA ALA A 15 72.17 30.79 16.25
C ALA A 15 73.02 32.03 15.90
N ALA A 16 72.97 32.45 14.63
CA ALA A 16 72.98 33.87 14.23
C ALA A 16 72.54 34.05 12.76
N THR A 17 71.37 34.65 12.60
CA THR A 17 70.79 35.35 11.43
C THR A 17 71.63 36.57 10.96
N PRO A 18 71.30 37.34 9.89
CA PRO A 18 70.37 37.15 8.75
C PRO A 18 70.98 37.56 7.37
N ILE A 19 70.44 37.08 6.24
CA ILE A 19 70.48 37.83 4.97
C ILE A 19 69.11 37.76 4.29
N ASP A 20 68.60 38.94 4.02
CA ASP A 20 67.31 39.23 3.41
C ASP A 20 67.37 39.20 1.87
N ALA A 21 66.19 39.10 1.26
CA ALA A 21 65.86 39.42 -0.13
C ALA A 21 66.32 38.48 -1.27
N ALA A 22 65.39 37.58 -1.61
CA ALA A 22 64.79 37.44 -2.94
C ALA A 22 65.71 37.23 -4.18
N ARG A 23 65.68 36.00 -4.73
CA ARG A 23 65.07 35.72 -6.05
C ARG A 23 65.13 34.23 -6.43
N SER A 24 63.98 33.74 -6.89
CA SER A 24 63.77 32.56 -7.75
C SER A 24 64.14 31.18 -7.20
N ARG A 25 63.31 30.65 -6.28
CA ARG A 25 63.02 29.22 -6.27
C ARG A 25 61.65 29.02 -6.90
N THR A 26 61.65 28.54 -8.14
CA THR A 26 60.49 27.85 -8.71
C THR A 26 60.04 26.82 -7.69
N GLN A 27 58.87 27.06 -7.10
CA GLN A 27 58.20 26.02 -6.31
C GLN A 27 58.05 24.80 -7.23
N PRO A 28 58.32 23.58 -6.75
CA PRO A 28 57.89 22.40 -7.50
C PRO A 28 56.39 22.55 -7.70
N ALA A 29 55.94 22.46 -8.96
CA ALA A 29 54.53 22.52 -9.28
C ALA A 29 53.83 21.48 -8.39
N THR A 30 53.04 21.95 -7.42
CA THR A 30 52.16 21.10 -6.64
C THR A 30 51.27 20.40 -7.64
N THR A 31 51.53 19.11 -7.88
CA THR A 31 50.55 18.26 -8.54
C THR A 31 49.29 18.41 -7.70
N PRO A 32 48.15 18.87 -8.25
CA PRO A 32 46.94 19.02 -7.46
C PRO A 32 46.67 17.65 -6.84
N LEU A 33 46.62 17.59 -5.50
CA LEU A 33 46.19 16.40 -4.77
C LEU A 33 44.95 15.89 -5.48
N ALA A 34 45.03 14.70 -6.07
CA ALA A 34 43.89 14.10 -6.75
C ALA A 34 42.72 14.14 -5.77
N ASP A 35 41.61 14.75 -6.18
CA ASP A 35 40.43 14.84 -5.33
C ASP A 35 39.88 13.42 -5.08
N LEU A 36 40.35 12.81 -3.99
CA LEU A 36 40.00 11.43 -3.61
C LEU A 36 38.52 11.29 -3.31
N ARG A 37 37.76 12.40 -3.22
CA ARG A 37 36.32 12.35 -2.94
C ARG A 37 35.57 11.59 -4.02
N TRP A 38 35.91 11.81 -5.29
CA TRP A 38 35.23 11.13 -6.40
C TRP A 38 35.51 9.63 -6.42
N MET A 39 36.74 9.23 -6.11
CA MET A 39 37.11 7.81 -6.04
C MET A 39 36.25 7.06 -5.01
N ARG A 40 35.92 7.69 -3.87
CA ARG A 40 35.01 7.10 -2.87
C ARG A 40 33.57 7.02 -3.34
N VAL A 41 33.12 7.98 -4.15
CA VAL A 41 31.79 7.92 -4.79
C VAL A 41 31.73 6.75 -5.76
N GLU A 42 32.75 6.55 -6.61
CA GLU A 42 32.81 5.41 -7.53
C GLU A 42 32.82 4.07 -6.79
N GLU A 43 33.60 3.97 -5.71
CA GLU A 43 33.67 2.77 -4.88
C GLU A 43 32.31 2.47 -4.22
N PHE A 44 31.66 3.48 -3.66
CA PHE A 44 30.30 3.35 -3.10
C PHE A 44 29.31 2.82 -4.14
N LEU A 45 29.30 3.42 -5.33
CA LEU A 45 28.37 3.05 -6.39
C LEU A 45 28.63 1.65 -6.96
N ARG A 46 29.89 1.21 -7.04
CA ARG A 46 30.27 -0.15 -7.47
C ARG A 46 30.02 -1.20 -6.39
N SER A 47 30.14 -0.84 -5.11
CA SER A 47 30.02 -1.79 -3.99
C SER A 47 28.59 -2.27 -3.73
N ARG A 48 27.61 -1.74 -4.47
CA ARG A 48 26.19 -2.04 -4.28
C ARG A 48 25.55 -2.45 -5.60
N GLU A 49 24.67 -3.44 -5.55
CA GLU A 49 23.79 -3.80 -6.66
C GLU A 49 22.64 -2.78 -6.79
N ILE A 50 22.97 -1.54 -7.15
CA ILE A 50 22.00 -0.46 -7.31
C ILE A 50 21.46 -0.48 -8.74
N ARG A 51 20.13 -0.33 -8.87
CA ARG A 51 19.46 -0.19 -10.18
C ARG A 51 20.06 0.98 -10.98
N PRO A 52 20.20 0.89 -12.32
CA PRO A 52 20.89 1.90 -13.14
C PRO A 52 20.39 3.34 -12.97
N ASN A 53 19.08 3.53 -12.77
CA ASN A 53 18.51 4.87 -12.56
C ASN A 53 18.80 5.42 -11.16
N THR A 54 18.83 4.56 -10.14
CA THR A 54 19.21 4.95 -8.78
C THR A 54 20.71 5.25 -8.72
N HIS A 55 21.54 4.51 -9.46
CA HIS A 55 22.97 4.81 -9.63
C HIS A 55 23.18 6.22 -10.20
N LYS A 56 22.61 6.53 -11.37
CA LYS A 56 22.70 7.86 -12.00
C LYS A 56 22.18 8.98 -11.08
N ALA A 57 21.13 8.70 -10.32
CA ALA A 57 20.55 9.64 -9.38
C ALA A 57 21.49 9.95 -8.21
N TYR A 58 22.09 8.93 -7.60
CA TYR A 58 23.04 9.07 -6.49
C TYR A 58 24.33 9.74 -6.95
N GLU A 59 24.86 9.31 -8.09
CA GLU A 59 26.04 9.90 -8.73
C GLU A 59 25.89 11.41 -8.90
N ARG A 60 24.75 11.84 -9.47
CA ARG A 60 24.45 13.26 -9.66
C ARG A 60 24.38 14.03 -8.34
N ASP A 61 23.74 13.47 -7.32
CA ASP A 61 23.52 14.15 -6.05
C ASP A 61 24.82 14.29 -5.25
N LEU A 62 25.63 13.23 -5.23
CA LEU A 62 26.94 13.25 -4.57
C LEU A 62 27.90 14.22 -5.26
N LYS A 63 27.88 14.25 -6.60
CA LYS A 63 28.60 15.27 -7.36
C LYS A 63 28.13 16.69 -7.00
N GLN A 64 26.82 16.89 -6.89
CA GLN A 64 26.27 18.19 -6.51
C GLN A 64 26.71 18.63 -5.10
N LEU A 65 26.88 17.70 -4.15
CA LEU A 65 27.43 18.03 -2.83
C LEU A 65 28.92 18.38 -2.93
N MET A 66 29.70 17.61 -3.69
CA MET A 66 31.13 17.88 -3.92
C MET A 66 31.39 19.24 -4.58
N ASP A 67 30.51 19.64 -5.51
CA ASP A 67 30.58 20.94 -6.17
C ASP A 67 30.21 22.08 -5.22
N TRP A 68 29.36 21.82 -4.21
CA TRP A 68 28.89 22.82 -3.25
C TRP A 68 29.88 23.09 -2.13
N THR A 69 30.65 22.08 -1.68
CA THR A 69 31.65 22.26 -0.62
C THR A 69 33.01 21.69 -1.04
N PRO A 70 34.13 22.39 -0.80
CA PRO A 70 35.47 21.86 -1.06
C PRO A 70 35.96 20.89 0.03
N LYS A 71 35.23 20.75 1.14
CA LYS A 71 35.60 19.91 2.29
C LYS A 71 35.78 18.44 1.89
N GLY A 72 36.73 17.77 2.53
CA GLY A 72 36.88 16.32 2.48
C GLY A 72 35.71 15.62 3.18
N TRP A 73 35.45 14.35 2.82
CA TRP A 73 34.33 13.59 3.40
C TRP A 73 34.38 13.49 4.94
N HIS A 74 35.57 13.44 5.53
CA HIS A 74 35.79 13.38 6.98
C HIS A 74 35.60 14.72 7.70
N GLU A 75 35.61 15.84 6.98
CA GLU A 75 35.45 17.19 7.53
C GLU A 75 34.00 17.69 7.46
N ILE A 76 33.14 16.98 6.73
CA ILE A 76 31.74 17.33 6.59
C ILE A 76 31.01 17.01 7.90
N THR A 77 30.38 18.03 8.48
CA THR A 77 29.63 17.93 9.74
C THR A 77 28.12 17.90 9.47
N SER A 78 27.32 17.51 10.47
CA SER A 78 25.85 17.59 10.38
C SER A 78 25.36 19.00 10.05
N ARG A 79 26.00 20.03 10.62
CA ARG A 79 25.70 21.44 10.32
C ARG A 79 25.97 21.81 8.86
N ASP A 80 26.97 21.22 8.22
CA ASP A 80 27.22 21.44 6.80
C ASP A 80 26.11 20.81 5.94
N LEU A 81 25.61 19.64 6.33
CA LEU A 81 24.51 18.98 5.64
C LEU A 81 23.18 19.73 5.82
N ASP A 82 22.92 20.35 6.97
CA ASP A 82 21.76 21.23 7.18
C ASP A 82 21.82 22.49 6.31
N ARG A 83 23.02 23.08 6.19
CA ARG A 83 23.28 24.20 5.27
C ARG A 83 23.08 23.78 3.81
N TYR A 84 23.52 22.58 3.45
CA TYR A 84 23.30 22.03 2.11
C TYR A 84 21.82 21.77 1.83
N LYS A 85 21.09 21.21 2.79
CA LYS A 85 19.62 21.04 2.72
C LYS A 85 18.93 22.39 2.51
N THR A 86 19.35 23.43 3.23
CA THR A 86 18.86 24.80 3.05
C THR A 86 19.18 25.33 1.65
N TYR A 87 20.41 25.17 1.17
CA TYR A 87 20.83 25.52 -0.19
C TYR A 87 19.95 24.84 -1.25
N LEU A 88 19.65 23.54 -1.10
CA LEU A 88 18.79 22.82 -2.04
C LEU A 88 17.36 23.37 -2.10
N LYS A 89 16.86 23.94 -0.98
CA LYS A 89 15.52 24.56 -0.88
C LYS A 89 15.50 25.97 -1.47
N THR A 90 16.51 26.79 -1.21
CA THR A 90 16.49 28.22 -1.54
C THR A 90 17.11 28.53 -2.89
N GLU A 91 18.14 27.79 -3.29
CA GLU A 91 18.88 28.09 -4.52
C GLU A 91 18.27 27.39 -5.73
N PRO A 92 18.09 28.09 -6.86
CA PRO A 92 17.65 27.47 -8.10
C PRO A 92 18.61 26.36 -8.56
N ASN A 93 18.08 25.41 -9.32
CA ASN A 93 18.91 24.46 -10.06
C ASN A 93 19.54 25.12 -11.30
N HIS A 94 20.36 24.36 -12.04
CA HIS A 94 20.99 24.80 -13.30
C HIS A 94 20.00 25.27 -14.39
N ARG A 95 18.69 25.05 -14.22
CA ARG A 95 17.60 25.51 -15.11
C ARG A 95 16.85 26.71 -14.55
N GLY A 96 17.36 27.35 -13.50
CA GLY A 96 16.73 28.51 -12.85
C GLY A 96 15.45 28.20 -12.07
N LYS A 97 15.16 26.93 -11.76
CA LYS A 97 13.95 26.53 -11.01
C LYS A 97 14.28 25.99 -9.62
N LEU A 98 13.45 26.31 -8.64
CA LEU A 98 13.51 25.69 -7.31
C LEU A 98 13.22 24.18 -7.39
N ARG A 99 13.82 23.42 -6.48
CA ARG A 99 13.66 21.95 -6.41
C ARG A 99 12.40 21.60 -5.63
N LYS A 100 11.63 20.62 -6.11
CA LYS A 100 10.50 20.03 -5.38
C LYS A 100 10.99 19.29 -4.11
N CYS A 101 10.18 19.25 -3.05
CA CYS A 101 10.49 18.55 -1.80
C CYS A 101 10.91 17.09 -2.03
N ALA A 102 10.21 16.35 -2.90
CA ALA A 102 10.56 14.97 -3.25
C ALA A 102 11.97 14.84 -3.87
N THR A 103 12.38 15.82 -4.70
CA THR A 103 13.71 15.84 -5.32
C THR A 103 14.81 16.07 -4.28
N ILE A 104 14.53 16.93 -3.29
CA ILE A 104 15.42 17.22 -2.17
C ILE A 104 15.52 15.99 -1.27
N ASN A 105 14.40 15.40 -0.85
CA ASN A 105 14.37 14.20 -0.01
C ASN A 105 15.09 13.01 -0.64
N ARG A 106 15.01 12.84 -1.96
CA ARG A 106 15.80 11.85 -2.69
C ARG A 106 17.31 12.14 -2.61
N SER A 107 17.71 13.41 -2.70
CA SER A 107 19.12 13.82 -2.52
C SER A 107 19.58 13.51 -1.09
N LEU A 108 18.80 13.90 -0.08
CA LEU A 108 19.10 13.61 1.33
C LEU A 108 19.23 12.09 1.58
N ALA A 109 18.36 11.27 0.98
CA ALA A 109 18.45 9.82 1.08
C ALA A 109 19.73 9.25 0.42
N ALA A 110 20.20 9.84 -0.69
CA ALA A 110 21.48 9.48 -1.30
C ALA A 110 22.65 9.81 -0.37
N LEU A 111 22.63 10.99 0.28
CA LEU A 111 23.64 11.40 1.25
C LEU A 111 23.66 10.48 2.48
N GLN A 112 22.50 10.20 3.07
CA GLN A 112 22.37 9.28 4.21
C GLN A 112 22.95 7.90 3.88
N SER A 113 22.62 7.36 2.71
CA SER A 113 23.13 6.07 2.23
C SER A 113 24.65 6.08 2.05
N PHE A 114 25.20 7.16 1.48
CA PHE A 114 26.63 7.31 1.24
C PHE A 114 27.43 7.49 2.54
N PHE A 115 27.01 8.38 3.44
CA PHE A 115 27.72 8.60 4.70
C PHE A 115 27.58 7.42 5.68
N LYS A 116 26.46 6.70 5.65
CA LYS A 116 26.36 5.39 6.33
C LYS A 116 27.40 4.42 5.78
N TRP A 117 27.53 4.30 4.46
CA TRP A 117 28.52 3.43 3.83
C TRP A 117 29.96 3.84 4.17
N LEU A 118 30.29 5.14 4.16
CA LEU A 118 31.61 5.63 4.55
C LEU A 118 31.95 5.26 6.00
N THR A 119 30.96 5.33 6.89
CA THR A 119 31.14 4.99 8.31
C THR A 119 31.34 3.48 8.50
N VAL A 120 30.51 2.65 7.85
CA VAL A 120 30.62 1.18 7.91
C VAL A 120 31.93 0.65 7.32
N ARG A 121 32.56 1.39 6.39
CA ARG A 121 33.85 1.06 5.79
C ARG A 121 35.04 1.72 6.49
N ASP A 122 34.83 2.31 7.66
CA ASP A 122 35.84 3.00 8.47
C ASP A 122 36.56 4.15 7.75
N TYR A 123 35.97 4.71 6.68
CA TYR A 123 36.51 5.90 6.00
C TYR A 123 36.31 7.17 6.84
N ILE A 124 35.28 7.18 7.68
CA ILE A 124 34.98 8.24 8.65
C ILE A 124 34.53 7.61 9.96
N THR A 125 34.78 8.29 11.08
CA THR A 125 34.49 7.77 12.42
C THR A 125 33.08 8.09 12.91
N LYS A 126 32.46 9.14 12.38
CA LYS A 126 31.11 9.59 12.75
C LYS A 126 30.30 9.85 11.50
N ASN A 127 29.04 9.42 11.49
CA ASN A 127 28.12 9.67 10.38
C ASN A 127 27.48 11.06 10.51
N PRO A 128 27.86 12.07 9.70
CA PRO A 128 27.27 13.40 9.79
C PRO A 128 25.79 13.45 9.35
N ALA A 129 25.33 12.46 8.58
CA ALA A 129 23.97 12.39 8.04
C ALA A 129 22.99 11.65 8.94
N LEU A 130 23.41 11.20 10.15
CA LEU A 130 22.59 10.39 11.04
C LEU A 130 21.27 11.08 11.42
N LEU A 131 21.33 12.37 11.75
CA LEU A 131 20.18 13.19 12.15
C LEU A 131 19.60 14.03 10.99
N LEU A 132 19.98 13.74 9.74
CA LEU A 132 19.57 14.55 8.60
C LEU A 132 18.11 14.26 8.24
N GLU A 133 17.18 15.10 8.72
CA GLU A 133 15.76 14.90 8.48
C GLU A 133 15.34 15.18 7.03
N LYS A 134 14.34 14.44 6.55
CA LYS A 134 13.65 14.73 5.29
C LYS A 134 12.70 15.92 5.46
N LEU A 135 12.40 16.60 4.36
CA LEU A 135 11.38 17.64 4.31
C LEU A 135 9.99 17.03 4.32
N LYS A 136 9.07 17.63 5.08
CA LYS A 136 7.63 17.37 4.91
C LYS A 136 7.27 17.69 3.45
N SER A 137 6.64 16.73 2.78
CA SER A 137 6.09 16.89 1.44
C SER A 137 4.59 17.03 1.54
N ASP A 138 4.03 17.97 0.80
CA ASP A 138 2.58 18.12 0.72
C ASP A 138 1.93 16.81 0.22
N PRO A 139 0.71 16.49 0.67
CA PRO A 139 -0.06 15.39 0.12
C PRO A 139 -0.16 15.54 -1.40
N LEU A 140 0.11 14.47 -2.14
CA LEU A 140 -0.09 14.49 -3.58
C LEU A 140 -1.59 14.58 -3.86
N LEU A 141 -2.01 15.65 -4.54
CA LEU A 141 -3.36 15.74 -5.11
C LEU A 141 -3.65 14.52 -6.00
N PRO A 142 -4.93 14.09 -6.14
CA PRO A 142 -5.29 12.96 -6.97
C PRO A 142 -4.78 13.14 -8.40
N GLN A 143 -4.14 12.10 -8.94
CA GLN A 143 -3.62 12.07 -10.33
C GLN A 143 -4.39 11.08 -11.21
N GLU A 144 -5.55 10.61 -10.78
CA GLU A 144 -6.40 9.73 -11.58
C GLU A 144 -7.08 10.46 -12.72
N PHE A 145 -7.45 9.74 -13.77
CA PHE A 145 -8.30 10.27 -14.83
C PHE A 145 -9.76 10.19 -14.40
N SER A 146 -10.52 11.27 -14.59
CA SER A 146 -11.98 11.23 -14.52
C SER A 146 -12.53 10.32 -15.62
N GLN A 147 -13.81 9.94 -15.52
CA GLN A 147 -14.44 9.15 -16.56
C GLN A 147 -14.45 9.91 -17.90
N ASP A 148 -14.79 11.20 -17.87
CA ASP A 148 -14.76 12.08 -19.04
C ASP A 148 -13.36 12.21 -19.65
N GLU A 149 -12.31 12.38 -18.83
CA GLU A 149 -10.93 12.41 -19.33
C GLU A 149 -10.57 11.10 -20.05
N VAL A 150 -10.99 9.94 -19.51
CA VAL A 150 -10.77 8.64 -20.17
C VAL A 150 -11.52 8.55 -21.49
N ASP A 151 -12.78 8.97 -21.52
CA ASP A 151 -13.60 8.93 -22.73
C ASP A 151 -13.04 9.88 -23.79
N ASN A 152 -12.61 11.08 -23.42
CA ASN A 152 -11.93 12.03 -24.30
C ASN A 152 -10.62 11.45 -24.86
N LEU A 153 -9.82 10.74 -24.05
CA LEU A 153 -8.62 10.05 -24.53
C LEU A 153 -8.95 8.97 -25.57
N TYR A 154 -10.04 8.21 -25.39
CA TYR A 154 -10.47 7.22 -26.39
C TYR A 154 -11.07 7.84 -27.64
N GLN A 155 -11.80 8.95 -27.52
CA GLN A 155 -12.34 9.70 -28.67
C GLN A 155 -11.23 10.35 -29.49
N ALA A 156 -10.23 10.95 -28.84
CA ALA A 156 -9.08 11.55 -29.52
C ALA A 156 -8.32 10.55 -30.40
N ILE A 157 -8.43 9.24 -30.15
CA ILE A 157 -7.84 8.21 -31.04
C ILE A 157 -8.56 8.11 -32.39
N CYS A 158 -9.86 8.38 -32.44
CA CYS A 158 -10.61 8.38 -33.69
C CYS A 158 -10.02 9.40 -34.69
N ASP A 159 -9.47 10.51 -34.17
CA ASP A 159 -8.84 11.57 -34.96
C ASP A 159 -7.39 11.27 -35.36
N ARG A 160 -6.82 10.14 -34.93
CA ARG A 160 -5.43 9.73 -35.20
C ARG A 160 -5.25 9.02 -36.55
N GLY A 161 -6.33 8.81 -37.30
CA GLY A 161 -6.31 8.24 -38.65
C GLY A 161 -5.59 6.89 -38.74
N PHE A 162 -4.54 6.82 -39.57
CA PHE A 162 -3.78 5.59 -39.86
C PHE A 162 -3.16 4.92 -38.62
N HIS A 163 -2.96 5.65 -37.52
CA HIS A 163 -2.35 5.10 -36.31
C HIS A 163 -3.37 4.63 -35.25
N SER A 164 -4.66 4.78 -35.52
CA SER A 164 -5.75 4.56 -34.55
C SER A 164 -5.75 3.15 -33.94
N PHE A 165 -5.53 2.09 -34.72
CA PHE A 165 -5.50 0.71 -34.21
C PHE A 165 -4.38 0.49 -33.18
N ARG A 166 -3.15 0.91 -33.51
CA ARG A 166 -2.00 0.82 -32.61
C ARG A 166 -2.23 1.64 -31.34
N ASP A 167 -2.65 2.87 -31.53
CA ASP A 167 -2.79 3.84 -30.44
C ASP A 167 -3.94 3.43 -29.50
N ARG A 168 -5.02 2.84 -30.01
CA ARG A 168 -6.11 2.24 -29.23
C ARG A 168 -5.67 1.04 -28.41
N ALA A 169 -4.95 0.09 -29.02
CA ALA A 169 -4.40 -1.05 -28.29
C ALA A 169 -3.42 -0.59 -27.19
N LEU A 170 -2.58 0.40 -27.48
CA LEU A 170 -1.63 0.98 -26.53
C LEU A 170 -2.34 1.67 -25.36
N LEU A 171 -3.37 2.49 -25.62
CA LEU A 171 -4.13 3.17 -24.58
C LEU A 171 -4.85 2.16 -23.67
N HIS A 172 -5.43 1.09 -24.24
CA HIS A 172 -6.03 0.03 -23.43
C HIS A 172 -5.02 -0.61 -22.47
N LEU A 173 -3.76 -0.84 -22.83
CA LEU A 173 -2.78 -1.37 -21.86
C LEU A 173 -2.43 -0.38 -20.76
N ILE A 174 -2.37 0.92 -21.09
CA ILE A 174 -2.16 1.96 -20.09
C ILE A 174 -3.32 2.01 -19.10
N ASP A 175 -4.56 1.89 -19.61
CA ASP A 175 -5.80 1.80 -18.82
C ASP A 175 -5.87 0.50 -18.00
N HIS A 176 -5.25 -0.58 -18.49
CA HIS A 176 -5.02 -1.82 -17.72
C HIS A 176 -3.79 -1.74 -16.81
N GLY A 177 -3.23 -0.55 -16.61
CA GLY A 177 -2.19 -0.26 -15.63
C GLY A 177 -0.78 -0.74 -15.98
N LEU A 178 -0.52 -1.13 -17.23
CA LEU A 178 0.83 -1.46 -17.68
C LEU A 178 1.71 -0.20 -17.74
N ARG A 179 2.97 -0.34 -17.33
CA ARG A 179 3.95 0.75 -17.46
C ARG A 179 4.41 0.86 -18.90
N ALA A 180 4.72 2.07 -19.36
CA ALA A 180 5.26 2.28 -20.72
C ALA A 180 6.54 1.46 -21.00
N SER A 181 7.39 1.24 -19.98
CA SER A 181 8.56 0.37 -20.11
C SER A 181 8.20 -1.11 -20.26
N GLU A 182 7.09 -1.56 -19.66
CA GLU A 182 6.59 -2.92 -19.82
C GLU A 182 6.00 -3.09 -21.22
N ILE A 183 5.18 -2.13 -21.67
CA ILE A 183 4.61 -2.11 -23.02
C ILE A 183 5.70 -2.13 -24.10
N GLN A 184 6.80 -1.37 -23.91
CA GLN A 184 7.95 -1.41 -24.81
C GLN A 184 8.51 -2.83 -24.98
N GLY A 185 8.53 -3.62 -23.91
CA GLY A 185 9.14 -4.96 -23.89
C GLY A 185 8.31 -6.06 -24.53
N LEU A 186 7.02 -5.82 -24.80
CA LEU A 186 6.09 -6.87 -25.24
C LEU A 186 6.39 -7.38 -26.66
N ASN A 187 6.27 -8.69 -26.83
CA ASN A 187 6.27 -9.40 -28.10
C ASN A 187 4.86 -9.87 -28.48
N VAL A 188 4.66 -10.28 -29.74
CA VAL A 188 3.35 -10.77 -30.20
C VAL A 188 2.92 -12.01 -29.41
N GLY A 189 3.84 -12.92 -29.09
CA GLY A 189 3.59 -14.14 -28.31
C GLY A 189 3.35 -13.89 -26.81
N ASP A 190 3.46 -12.65 -26.33
CA ASP A 190 3.12 -12.31 -24.95
C ASP A 190 1.62 -12.17 -24.71
N TYR A 191 0.82 -12.14 -25.76
CA TYR A 191 -0.63 -12.06 -25.66
C TYR A 191 -1.28 -13.37 -26.10
N ASP A 192 -1.97 -14.03 -25.18
CA ASP A 192 -2.59 -15.34 -25.38
C ASP A 192 -4.07 -15.29 -25.81
N GLY A 193 -4.57 -14.10 -26.16
CA GLY A 193 -5.99 -13.90 -26.45
C GLY A 193 -6.84 -13.57 -25.22
N GLN A 194 -6.30 -13.65 -24.00
CA GLN A 194 -7.00 -13.26 -22.76
C GLN A 194 -6.16 -12.36 -21.86
N ARG A 195 -4.85 -12.60 -21.81
CA ARG A 195 -3.90 -11.98 -20.90
C ARG A 195 -2.65 -11.54 -21.66
N VAL A 196 -2.00 -10.52 -21.11
CA VAL A 196 -0.65 -10.10 -21.53
C VAL A 196 0.35 -10.56 -20.48
N HIS A 197 1.33 -11.34 -20.91
CA HIS A 197 2.43 -11.89 -20.11
C HIS A 197 3.65 -10.96 -20.19
N ILE A 198 4.22 -10.61 -19.05
CA ILE A 198 5.36 -9.68 -18.98
C ILE A 198 6.62 -10.48 -18.68
N ARG A 199 7.39 -10.82 -19.71
CA ARG A 199 8.62 -11.64 -19.62
C ARG A 199 9.73 -10.93 -18.85
N GLU A 200 9.92 -9.65 -19.15
CA GLU A 200 10.96 -8.82 -18.56
C GLU A 200 10.37 -7.53 -17.97
N ALA A 201 10.59 -7.35 -16.67
CA ALA A 201 10.37 -6.10 -15.99
C ALA A 201 11.57 -5.84 -15.06
N LYS A 202 11.63 -4.68 -14.40
CA LYS A 202 12.33 -4.57 -13.10
C LYS A 202 12.01 -5.86 -12.33
N ALA A 203 13.00 -6.56 -11.77
CA ALA A 203 12.96 -7.91 -11.17
C ALA A 203 11.73 -8.32 -10.31
N ASP A 204 10.78 -7.41 -10.07
CA ASP A 204 9.64 -7.47 -9.18
C ASP A 204 8.28 -7.12 -9.85
N SER A 205 8.12 -7.28 -11.17
CA SER A 205 6.82 -7.04 -11.86
C SER A 205 6.53 -8.03 -13.00
N VAL A 206 7.18 -9.18 -12.98
CA VAL A 206 6.88 -10.33 -13.84
C VAL A 206 5.49 -10.87 -13.46
N GLY A 207 4.70 -11.26 -14.46
CA GLY A 207 3.34 -11.77 -14.26
C GLY A 207 2.46 -11.56 -15.49
N SER A 208 1.16 -11.78 -15.33
CA SER A 208 0.17 -11.63 -16.40
C SER A 208 -0.92 -10.62 -16.03
N VAL A 209 -1.37 -9.80 -16.97
CA VAL A 209 -2.51 -8.89 -16.80
C VAL A 209 -3.70 -9.42 -17.61
N PRO A 210 -4.84 -9.75 -16.97
CA PRO A 210 -6.05 -10.08 -17.71
C PRO A 210 -6.58 -8.83 -18.43
N LEU A 211 -6.97 -9.00 -19.69
CA LEU A 211 -7.54 -7.92 -20.50
C LEU A 211 -9.06 -8.03 -20.55
N LEU A 212 -9.76 -6.90 -20.44
CA LEU A 212 -11.19 -6.80 -20.69
C LEU A 212 -11.50 -7.00 -22.18
N SER A 213 -12.75 -7.35 -22.50
CA SER A 213 -13.21 -7.63 -23.88
C SER A 213 -12.89 -6.52 -24.87
N LYS A 214 -13.07 -5.26 -24.47
CA LYS A 214 -12.74 -4.07 -25.28
C LYS A 214 -11.24 -4.01 -25.63
N ALA A 215 -10.38 -4.27 -24.64
CA ALA A 215 -8.94 -4.32 -24.86
C ALA A 215 -8.56 -5.47 -25.79
N ARG A 216 -9.04 -6.70 -25.52
CA ARG A 216 -8.78 -7.87 -26.37
C ARG A 216 -9.14 -7.60 -27.83
N ARG A 217 -10.34 -7.08 -28.08
CA ARG A 217 -10.78 -6.68 -29.44
C ARG A 217 -9.84 -5.67 -30.08
N ALA A 218 -9.36 -4.67 -29.34
CA ALA A 218 -8.41 -3.69 -29.87
C ALA A 218 -7.04 -4.32 -30.21
N PHE A 219 -6.57 -5.26 -29.40
CA PHE A 219 -5.35 -6.03 -29.67
C PHE A 219 -5.47 -6.87 -30.94
N ASP A 220 -6.57 -7.62 -31.05
CA ASP A 220 -6.83 -8.49 -32.20
C ASP A 220 -6.95 -7.66 -33.48
N GLN A 221 -7.67 -6.53 -33.43
CA GLN A 221 -7.78 -5.58 -34.54
C GLN A 221 -6.42 -5.00 -34.94
N TYR A 222 -5.56 -4.67 -33.98
CA TYR A 222 -4.23 -4.15 -34.29
C TYR A 222 -3.33 -5.21 -34.92
N LYS A 223 -3.32 -6.45 -34.40
CA LYS A 223 -2.58 -7.57 -35.00
C LYS A 223 -3.06 -7.84 -36.43
N GLN A 224 -4.38 -7.97 -36.61
CA GLN A 224 -4.98 -8.20 -37.92
C GLN A 224 -4.63 -7.07 -38.91
N TRP A 225 -4.67 -5.81 -38.45
CA TRP A 225 -4.27 -4.67 -39.26
C TRP A 225 -2.81 -4.76 -39.70
N ARG A 226 -1.88 -5.18 -38.83
CA ARG A 226 -0.45 -5.38 -39.20
C ARG A 226 -0.28 -6.47 -40.24
N GLU A 227 -0.99 -7.59 -40.08
CA GLU A 227 -0.99 -8.68 -41.08
C GLU A 227 -1.52 -8.20 -42.44
N GLN A 228 -2.56 -7.36 -42.44
CA GLN A 228 -3.09 -6.72 -43.66
C GLN A 228 -2.09 -5.75 -44.31
N GLN A 229 -1.15 -5.18 -43.54
CA GLN A 229 -0.04 -4.39 -44.09
C GLN A 229 1.08 -5.29 -44.68
N GLY A 230 0.93 -6.61 -44.66
CA GLY A 230 1.88 -7.58 -45.18
C GLY A 230 2.96 -8.01 -44.18
N GLU A 231 2.81 -7.68 -42.89
CA GLU A 231 3.72 -8.15 -41.85
C GLU A 231 3.43 -9.62 -41.50
N VAL A 232 4.49 -10.42 -41.35
CA VAL A 232 4.40 -11.77 -40.77
C VAL A 232 4.68 -11.67 -39.28
N LEU A 233 3.69 -11.98 -38.45
CA LEU A 233 3.77 -11.84 -37.00
C LEU A 233 4.23 -13.15 -36.35
N GLU A 234 5.52 -13.24 -36.03
CA GLU A 234 6.09 -14.32 -35.22
C GLU A 234 5.99 -14.00 -33.72
N ASP A 235 6.06 -15.02 -32.87
CA ASP A 235 5.96 -14.86 -31.40
C ASP A 235 6.98 -13.88 -30.82
N GLU A 236 8.19 -13.82 -31.39
CA GLU A 236 9.27 -12.91 -30.96
C GLU A 236 9.21 -11.52 -31.62
N SER A 237 8.27 -11.31 -32.55
CA SER A 237 8.06 -9.99 -33.17
C SER A 237 7.64 -8.98 -32.10
N PRO A 238 8.13 -7.72 -32.15
CA PRO A 238 7.66 -6.68 -31.25
C PRO A 238 6.14 -6.51 -31.37
N LEU A 239 5.43 -6.45 -30.24
CA LEU A 239 3.97 -6.25 -30.25
C LEU A 239 3.62 -4.88 -30.84
N PHE A 240 4.34 -3.84 -30.40
CA PHE A 240 4.17 -2.47 -30.88
C PHE A 240 5.36 -2.02 -31.72
N VAL A 241 5.06 -1.52 -32.92
CA VAL A 241 6.05 -1.00 -33.86
C VAL A 241 5.92 0.51 -34.07
N SER A 242 7.04 1.14 -34.37
CA SER A 242 7.12 2.56 -34.75
C SER A 242 6.65 2.73 -36.19
N HIS A 243 5.96 3.84 -36.44
CA HIS A 243 5.56 4.29 -37.78
C HIS A 243 6.31 5.55 -38.22
N SER A 244 7.31 6.00 -37.45
CA SER A 244 8.10 7.15 -37.85
C SER A 244 9.05 6.78 -38.98
N ASN A 245 9.34 7.72 -39.89
CA ASN A 245 10.18 7.47 -41.06
C ASN A 245 11.56 6.87 -40.72
N ASN A 246 12.12 7.21 -39.56
CA ASN A 246 13.46 6.79 -39.15
C ASN A 246 13.52 5.42 -38.46
N SER A 247 12.37 4.84 -38.09
CA SER A 247 12.32 3.58 -37.32
C SER A 247 11.09 2.74 -37.68
N LYS A 248 10.55 2.91 -38.90
CA LYS A 248 9.33 2.24 -39.34
C LYS A 248 9.50 0.72 -39.22
N GLY A 249 8.53 0.06 -38.58
CA GLY A 249 8.53 -1.40 -38.36
C GLY A 249 9.44 -1.86 -37.21
N GLN A 250 10.28 -0.99 -36.64
CA GLN A 250 11.09 -1.34 -35.47
C GLN A 250 10.28 -1.25 -34.18
N ARG A 251 10.74 -1.92 -33.12
CA ARG A 251 10.15 -1.87 -31.78
C ARG A 251 9.93 -0.43 -31.32
N LEU A 252 8.70 -0.13 -30.90
CA LEU A 252 8.33 1.15 -30.34
C LEU A 252 9.02 1.34 -28.98
N GLN A 253 9.91 2.34 -28.90
CA GLN A 253 10.68 2.64 -27.69
C GLN A 253 9.82 3.40 -26.66
N TYR A 254 10.27 3.42 -25.39
CA TYR A 254 9.63 4.15 -24.28
C TYR A 254 9.25 5.59 -24.63
N TRP A 255 10.19 6.34 -25.24
CA TRP A 255 9.93 7.72 -25.66
C TRP A 255 8.92 7.83 -26.79
N GLY A 256 8.82 6.80 -27.65
CA GLY A 256 7.78 6.70 -28.67
C GLY A 256 6.40 6.53 -28.05
N ILE A 257 6.27 5.61 -27.08
CA ILE A 257 5.03 5.40 -26.30
C ILE A 257 4.63 6.70 -25.60
N TYR A 258 5.57 7.35 -24.90
CA TYR A 258 5.32 8.61 -24.19
C TYR A 258 4.84 9.72 -25.15
N LYS A 259 5.48 9.86 -26.32
CA LYS A 259 5.08 10.85 -27.34
C LYS A 259 3.70 10.58 -27.92
N ILE A 260 3.38 9.31 -28.20
CA ILE A 260 2.04 8.92 -28.69
C ILE A 260 0.99 9.26 -27.64
N PHE A 261 1.21 8.84 -26.40
CA PHE A 261 0.28 9.13 -25.31
C PHE A 261 0.10 10.63 -25.10
N LYS A 262 1.18 11.42 -25.13
CA LYS A 262 1.10 12.88 -25.04
C LYS A 262 0.31 13.48 -26.19
N ALA A 263 0.54 13.05 -27.43
CA ALA A 263 -0.24 13.53 -28.56
C ALA A 263 -1.74 13.23 -28.43
N ILE A 264 -2.11 12.05 -27.90
CA ILE A 264 -3.52 11.71 -27.63
C ILE A 264 -4.08 12.62 -26.54
N ALA A 265 -3.34 12.82 -25.45
CA ALA A 265 -3.76 13.68 -24.35
C ALA A 265 -3.89 15.16 -24.75
N ASP A 266 -3.00 15.65 -25.63
CA ASP A 266 -3.05 17.02 -26.13
C ASP A 266 -4.29 17.22 -27.02
N ILE A 267 -4.69 16.23 -27.83
CA ILE A 267 -5.94 16.26 -28.61
C ILE A 267 -7.17 16.16 -27.70
N ALA A 268 -7.09 15.33 -26.67
CA ALA A 268 -8.16 15.15 -25.69
C ALA A 268 -8.27 16.30 -24.68
N GLU A 269 -7.40 17.31 -24.77
CA GLU A 269 -7.30 18.46 -23.86
C GLU A 269 -7.13 18.04 -22.39
N VAL A 270 -6.46 16.91 -22.15
CA VAL A 270 -6.24 16.37 -20.79
C VAL A 270 -4.92 16.87 -20.22
N GLU A 271 -5.01 17.79 -19.28
CA GLU A 271 -3.84 18.36 -18.61
C GLU A 271 -3.08 17.32 -17.78
N ASN A 272 -1.77 17.52 -17.64
CA ASN A 272 -0.89 16.67 -16.81
C ASN A 272 -0.96 15.15 -17.11
N ALA A 273 -1.50 14.76 -18.27
CA ALA A 273 -1.63 13.36 -18.64
C ALA A 273 -0.26 12.68 -18.79
N HIS A 274 -0.07 11.55 -18.13
CA HIS A 274 1.08 10.66 -18.37
C HIS A 274 0.68 9.20 -18.17
N PRO A 275 1.36 8.22 -18.80
CA PRO A 275 0.97 6.81 -18.73
C PRO A 275 0.79 6.25 -17.31
N HIS A 276 1.53 6.78 -16.33
CA HIS A 276 1.38 6.33 -14.94
C HIS A 276 0.02 6.69 -14.31
N ARG A 277 -0.67 7.75 -14.78
CA ARG A 277 -2.04 8.12 -14.33
C ARG A 277 -3.03 7.00 -14.62
N GLY A 278 -2.89 6.29 -15.75
CA GLY A 278 -3.77 5.16 -16.09
C GLY A 278 -3.72 4.03 -15.05
N ARG A 279 -2.51 3.72 -14.56
CA ARG A 279 -2.34 2.74 -13.47
C ARG A 279 -2.94 3.19 -12.14
N HIS A 280 -2.86 4.49 -11.83
CA HIS A 280 -3.52 5.07 -10.65
C HIS A 280 -5.03 4.96 -10.78
N THR A 281 -5.56 5.38 -11.92
CA THR A 281 -6.98 5.33 -12.27
C THR A 281 -7.55 3.92 -12.12
N LEU A 282 -6.86 2.91 -12.67
CA LEU A 282 -7.28 1.52 -12.52
C LEU A 282 -7.28 1.06 -11.06
N ALA A 283 -6.23 1.39 -10.30
CA ALA A 283 -6.13 0.99 -8.90
C ALA A 283 -7.28 1.55 -8.06
N THR A 284 -7.56 2.85 -8.18
CA THR A 284 -8.70 3.49 -7.49
C THR A 284 -10.03 2.89 -7.94
N ARG A 285 -10.26 2.72 -9.25
CA ARG A 285 -11.52 2.19 -9.79
C ARG A 285 -11.82 0.76 -9.37
N LEU A 286 -10.80 -0.10 -9.24
CA LEU A 286 -11.01 -1.47 -8.76
C LEU A 286 -11.50 -1.46 -7.31
N VAL A 287 -10.94 -0.59 -6.47
CA VAL A 287 -11.37 -0.45 -5.07
C VAL A 287 -12.79 0.13 -4.99
N MET A 288 -13.12 1.15 -5.79
CA MET A 288 -14.49 1.69 -5.87
C MET A 288 -15.53 0.63 -6.27
N LYS A 289 -15.11 -0.38 -7.05
CA LYS A 289 -15.95 -1.51 -7.48
C LYS A 289 -15.91 -2.70 -6.51
N ASP A 290 -15.54 -2.47 -5.24
CA ASP A 290 -15.48 -3.50 -4.20
C ASP A 290 -14.53 -4.66 -4.48
N MET A 291 -13.58 -4.47 -5.40
CA MET A 291 -12.52 -5.46 -5.55
C MET A 291 -11.64 -5.40 -4.29
N ASP A 292 -11.51 -6.56 -3.64
CA ASP A 292 -10.58 -6.77 -2.55
C ASP A 292 -9.20 -6.15 -2.86
N SER A 293 -8.66 -5.38 -1.92
CA SER A 293 -7.46 -4.56 -2.15
C SER A 293 -6.23 -5.41 -2.48
N ILE A 294 -6.15 -6.65 -1.98
CA ILE A 294 -5.07 -7.60 -2.28
C ILE A 294 -5.21 -8.09 -3.72
N LEU A 295 -6.42 -8.43 -4.15
CA LEU A 295 -6.71 -8.82 -5.54
C LEU A 295 -6.45 -7.66 -6.51
N ALA A 296 -6.92 -6.46 -6.17
CA ALA A 296 -6.68 -5.25 -6.95
C ALA A 296 -5.18 -4.91 -7.04
N ARG A 297 -4.42 -5.05 -5.94
CA ARG A 297 -2.95 -4.90 -5.92
C ARG A 297 -2.26 -5.91 -6.83
N LYS A 298 -2.72 -7.17 -6.81
CA LYS A 298 -2.17 -8.25 -7.63
C LYS A 298 -2.43 -8.01 -9.12
N VAL A 299 -3.66 -7.63 -9.49
CA VAL A 299 -4.05 -7.31 -10.88
C VAL A 299 -3.30 -6.08 -11.39
N THR A 300 -3.22 -5.02 -10.58
CA THR A 300 -2.47 -3.81 -10.92
C THR A 300 -0.96 -3.98 -10.74
N ARG A 301 -0.49 -5.13 -10.25
CA ARG A 301 0.92 -5.53 -10.06
C ARG A 301 1.76 -4.54 -9.25
N HIS A 302 1.16 -3.89 -8.24
CA HIS A 302 1.91 -3.05 -7.32
C HIS A 302 2.74 -3.92 -6.37
N LYS A 303 4.06 -3.68 -6.29
CA LYS A 303 4.97 -4.48 -5.47
C LYS A 303 4.74 -4.25 -3.97
N SER A 304 4.64 -2.98 -3.61
CA SER A 304 4.53 -2.54 -2.22
C SER A 304 3.06 -2.29 -1.90
N GLU A 305 2.62 -2.86 -0.79
CA GLU A 305 1.34 -2.57 -0.15
C GLU A 305 1.17 -1.08 0.09
N GLN A 306 2.15 -0.47 0.75
CA GLN A 306 2.24 0.98 0.99
C GLN A 306 2.05 1.82 -0.29
N SER A 307 2.58 1.38 -1.44
CA SER A 307 2.39 2.08 -2.72
C SER A 307 0.97 1.96 -3.28
N PHE A 308 0.20 0.95 -2.85
CA PHE A 308 -1.16 0.69 -3.26
C PHE A 308 -2.21 1.23 -2.26
N VAL A 309 -1.91 1.21 -0.96
CA VAL A 309 -2.79 1.70 0.14
C VAL A 309 -3.31 3.11 -0.16
N ARG A 310 -2.47 4.01 -0.67
CA ARG A 310 -2.91 5.35 -1.08
C ARG A 310 -4.07 5.39 -2.11
N TYR A 311 -4.20 4.39 -2.98
CA TYR A 311 -5.35 4.30 -3.88
C TYR A 311 -6.52 3.56 -3.25
N SER A 312 -6.24 2.68 -2.29
CA SER A 312 -7.28 2.05 -1.47
C SER A 312 -8.00 3.10 -0.64
N ASP A 313 -7.25 3.91 0.11
CA ASP A 313 -7.80 4.98 0.94
C ASP A 313 -8.57 5.99 0.10
N ARG A 314 -8.00 6.40 -1.04
CA ARG A 314 -8.67 7.30 -1.99
C ARG A 314 -9.95 6.69 -2.59
N GLY A 315 -9.91 5.41 -2.97
CA GLY A 315 -11.08 4.71 -3.51
C GLY A 315 -12.19 4.55 -2.48
N ILE A 316 -11.83 4.28 -1.21
CA ILE A 316 -12.77 4.22 -0.08
C ILE A 316 -13.37 5.60 0.19
N GLU A 317 -12.56 6.66 0.19
CA GLU A 317 -13.01 8.04 0.38
C GLU A 317 -14.02 8.45 -0.71
N LEU A 318 -13.68 8.24 -1.98
CA LEU A 318 -14.59 8.52 -3.12
C LEU A 318 -15.88 7.70 -3.04
N LYS A 319 -15.78 6.45 -2.60
CA LYS A 319 -16.94 5.58 -2.43
C LYS A 319 -17.83 6.04 -1.27
N ALA A 320 -17.24 6.45 -0.15
CA ALA A 320 -17.97 7.01 0.98
C ALA A 320 -18.70 8.30 0.58
N GLU A 321 -18.04 9.16 -0.20
CA GLU A 321 -18.64 10.36 -0.78
C GLU A 321 -19.80 10.01 -1.72
N GLN A 322 -19.60 9.07 -2.64
CA GLN A 322 -20.67 8.62 -3.55
C GLN A 322 -21.88 8.06 -2.78
N GLN A 323 -21.65 7.18 -1.79
CA GLN A 323 -22.71 6.62 -0.97
C GLN A 323 -23.42 7.67 -0.12
N PHE A 324 -22.70 8.69 0.36
CA PHE A 324 -23.29 9.81 1.07
C PHE A 324 -24.31 10.54 0.19
N TYR A 325 -23.92 10.90 -1.04
CA TYR A 325 -24.82 11.56 -1.99
C TYR A 325 -26.01 10.67 -2.39
N GLU A 326 -25.79 9.38 -2.65
CA GLU A 326 -26.84 8.42 -2.98
C GLU A 326 -27.91 8.31 -1.88
N VAL A 327 -27.51 8.26 -0.60
CA VAL A 327 -28.44 8.21 0.54
C VAL A 327 -29.26 9.50 0.69
N HIS A 328 -28.74 10.63 0.22
CA HIS A 328 -29.41 11.92 0.27
C HIS A 328 -30.19 12.25 -1.03
N GLY A 329 -30.19 11.35 -2.01
CA GLY A 329 -30.86 11.58 -3.30
C GLY A 329 -30.21 12.67 -4.15
N GLU A 330 -28.93 12.94 -3.92
CA GLU A 330 -28.14 13.94 -4.62
C GLU A 330 -27.06 13.26 -5.50
N ALA A 331 -26.56 13.98 -6.51
CA ALA A 331 -25.41 13.56 -7.28
C ALA A 331 -24.12 14.18 -6.70
N PRO A 332 -22.98 13.46 -6.69
CA PRO A 332 -21.72 14.04 -6.27
C PRO A 332 -21.34 15.25 -7.13
N GLY A 333 -21.00 16.39 -6.49
CA GLY A 333 -20.46 17.58 -7.16
C GLY A 333 -21.46 18.70 -7.45
N GLY A 334 -22.31 19.05 -6.46
CA GLY A 334 -23.35 20.07 -6.57
C GLY A 334 -22.97 21.34 -7.36
N GLU A 335 -23.54 21.45 -8.55
CA GLU A 335 -24.06 22.67 -9.18
C GLU A 335 -25.18 22.26 -10.13
N ASP A 336 -26.27 23.03 -10.11
CA ASP A 336 -27.49 22.82 -10.86
C ASP A 336 -27.25 22.63 -12.38
N GLY A 337 -27.91 21.61 -12.94
CA GLY A 337 -28.44 21.66 -14.30
C GLY A 337 -27.73 20.82 -15.34
N ILE A 338 -28.02 19.51 -15.36
CA ILE A 338 -28.55 18.90 -16.59
C ILE A 338 -29.78 18.08 -16.20
N VAL A 339 -30.90 18.53 -16.75
CA VAL A 339 -32.23 17.93 -16.68
C VAL A 339 -32.17 16.45 -17.07
N GLU A 340 -32.85 15.60 -16.31
CA GLU A 340 -33.35 14.30 -16.78
C GLU A 340 -34.27 14.53 -17.99
N ASP A 341 -33.70 14.77 -19.16
CA ASP A 341 -34.34 14.59 -20.46
C ASP A 341 -33.24 14.68 -21.53
N GLN A 342 -33.23 13.75 -22.50
CA GLN A 342 -32.22 13.56 -23.54
C GLN A 342 -31.07 12.57 -23.25
N LEU A 343 -31.41 11.32 -22.94
CA LEU A 343 -30.75 10.16 -23.56
C LEU A 343 -31.80 9.14 -24.04
N GLU A 344 -32.88 9.64 -24.67
CA GLU A 344 -33.57 8.89 -25.71
C GLU A 344 -32.73 8.97 -27.00
N GLY A 345 -32.31 7.81 -27.51
CA GLY A 345 -31.99 7.66 -28.92
C GLY A 345 -30.53 7.67 -29.33
N ILE A 346 -29.76 6.65 -28.92
CA ILE A 346 -28.93 5.89 -29.88
C ILE A 346 -29.09 4.40 -29.57
N GLU A 347 -30.16 3.81 -30.12
CA GLU A 347 -30.28 2.36 -30.32
C GLU A 347 -29.14 1.89 -31.24
N LEU A 348 -28.16 1.15 -30.72
CA LEU A 348 -27.41 0.21 -31.54
C LEU A 348 -28.20 -1.10 -31.60
N LYS A 349 -29.11 -1.19 -32.57
CA LYS A 349 -29.84 -2.43 -32.91
C LYS A 349 -28.84 -3.51 -33.34
N ALA A 350 -28.53 -4.43 -32.43
CA ALA A 350 -28.14 -5.78 -32.80
C ALA A 350 -29.44 -6.55 -33.05
N VAL A 351 -29.79 -6.77 -34.32
CA VAL A 351 -30.89 -7.65 -34.68
C VAL A 351 -30.47 -9.08 -34.36
N VAL A 352 -31.05 -9.64 -33.31
CA VAL A 352 -31.10 -11.08 -33.06
C VAL A 352 -32.57 -11.47 -33.26
N GLU A 353 -32.86 -12.26 -34.29
CA GLU A 353 -34.20 -12.82 -34.46
C GLU A 353 -34.41 -13.93 -33.42
N GLU A 354 -35.36 -13.73 -32.50
CA GLU A 354 -35.79 -14.72 -31.51
C GLU A 354 -37.06 -15.48 -31.96
N PRO A 355 -37.20 -16.78 -31.63
CA PRO A 355 -38.27 -17.65 -32.14
C PRO A 355 -39.66 -17.39 -31.50
N ALA A 356 -40.70 -17.67 -32.29
CA ALA A 356 -42.08 -17.17 -32.15
C ALA A 356 -42.93 -17.62 -30.94
N ASN A 357 -42.41 -18.41 -29.98
CA ASN A 357 -43.28 -19.18 -29.07
C ASN A 357 -43.02 -18.96 -27.56
N TRP A 358 -42.65 -17.75 -27.13
CA TRP A 358 -42.53 -17.46 -25.69
C TRP A 358 -43.75 -16.70 -25.13
N PRO A 359 -44.34 -17.13 -23.99
CA PRO A 359 -45.55 -16.50 -23.46
C PRO A 359 -45.25 -15.12 -22.87
N LYS A 360 -46.14 -14.16 -23.15
CA LYS A 360 -46.10 -12.79 -22.62
C LYS A 360 -46.57 -12.79 -21.16
N ILE A 361 -45.63 -12.62 -20.23
CA ILE A 361 -45.94 -12.31 -18.83
C ILE A 361 -45.85 -10.79 -18.66
N LYS A 362 -46.94 -10.15 -18.20
CA LYS A 362 -46.95 -8.77 -17.72
C LYS A 362 -46.65 -8.77 -16.23
N ALA A 363 -45.64 -8.01 -15.80
CA ALA A 363 -45.59 -7.47 -14.44
C ALA A 363 -44.84 -6.13 -14.42
N VAL A 364 -45.37 -5.24 -13.59
CA VAL A 364 -45.09 -3.81 -13.46
C VAL A 364 -43.84 -3.60 -12.60
N GLY A 365 -42.94 -2.71 -13.01
CA GLY A 365 -42.05 -1.98 -12.09
C GLY A 365 -40.84 -2.71 -11.48
N LEU A 366 -40.20 -3.66 -12.17
CA LEU A 366 -38.92 -4.26 -11.73
C LEU A 366 -37.80 -3.99 -12.74
N PRO A 367 -36.53 -3.92 -12.30
CA PRO A 367 -35.38 -3.78 -13.20
C PRO A 367 -35.32 -4.95 -14.19
N LEU A 368 -34.99 -4.64 -15.45
CA LEU A 368 -34.74 -5.61 -16.50
C LEU A 368 -33.74 -6.67 -15.98
N ASN A 369 -34.09 -7.95 -16.13
CA ASN A 369 -33.32 -9.16 -15.75
C ASN A 369 -33.55 -9.75 -14.34
N THR A 370 -34.67 -9.45 -13.68
CA THR A 370 -35.04 -10.14 -12.43
C THR A 370 -35.83 -11.42 -12.72
N VAL A 371 -35.38 -12.56 -12.18
CA VAL A 371 -36.04 -13.88 -12.29
C VAL A 371 -36.53 -14.33 -10.92
N GLN A 372 -37.78 -14.76 -10.85
CA GLN A 372 -38.35 -15.34 -9.65
C GLN A 372 -37.98 -16.82 -9.54
N VAL A 373 -37.45 -17.24 -8.39
CA VAL A 373 -37.05 -18.62 -8.13
C VAL A 373 -37.72 -19.12 -6.86
N ARG A 374 -38.26 -20.34 -6.91
CA ARG A 374 -38.85 -21.02 -5.74
C ARG A 374 -38.06 -22.26 -5.38
N LEU A 375 -37.90 -22.50 -4.09
CA LEU A 375 -37.23 -23.68 -3.56
C LEU A 375 -37.90 -24.21 -2.30
N THR A 376 -37.72 -25.50 -2.05
CA THR A 376 -37.97 -26.14 -0.76
C THR A 376 -36.63 -26.37 -0.06
N LEU A 377 -36.55 -26.05 1.23
CA LEU A 377 -35.39 -26.20 2.09
C LEU A 377 -35.73 -27.07 3.29
N GLU A 378 -35.17 -28.27 3.34
CA GLU A 378 -35.24 -29.15 4.51
C GLU A 378 -33.90 -29.20 5.22
N VAL A 379 -33.90 -28.88 6.52
CA VAL A 379 -32.70 -28.96 7.37
C VAL A 379 -32.97 -29.95 8.51
N SER A 380 -32.14 -30.98 8.62
CA SER A 380 -32.22 -32.00 9.68
C SER A 380 -30.90 -32.08 10.46
N GLY A 381 -30.98 -32.31 11.78
CA GLY A 381 -29.81 -32.30 12.66
C GLY A 381 -30.06 -31.57 13.98
N LYS A 382 -29.12 -31.68 14.92
CA LYS A 382 -29.27 -31.13 16.28
C LYS A 382 -29.33 -29.60 16.31
N LYS A 383 -28.67 -28.94 15.35
CA LYS A 383 -28.59 -27.48 15.24
C LYS A 383 -29.44 -26.91 14.09
N LYS A 384 -30.43 -27.66 13.60
CA LYS A 384 -31.24 -27.28 12.42
C LYS A 384 -31.81 -25.85 12.45
N GLY A 385 -32.20 -25.35 13.63
CA GLY A 385 -32.70 -23.98 13.78
C GLY A 385 -31.62 -22.90 13.59
N LYS A 386 -30.39 -23.17 14.02
CA LYS A 386 -29.23 -22.29 13.84
C LYS A 386 -28.82 -22.26 12.36
N VAL A 387 -28.67 -23.43 11.74
CA VAL A 387 -28.30 -23.56 10.32
C VAL A 387 -29.35 -22.91 9.42
N ARG A 388 -30.65 -23.10 9.71
CA ARG A 388 -31.73 -22.44 8.96
C ARG A 388 -31.66 -20.92 9.05
N LYS A 389 -31.37 -20.37 10.24
CA LYS A 389 -31.20 -18.94 10.45
C LYS A 389 -29.97 -18.40 9.70
N GLU A 390 -28.85 -19.13 9.73
CA GLU A 390 -27.65 -18.73 8.99
C GLU A 390 -27.85 -18.77 7.47
N ILE A 391 -28.60 -19.74 6.94
CA ILE A 391 -28.96 -19.78 5.52
C ILE A 391 -29.81 -18.55 5.13
N GLU A 392 -30.81 -18.20 5.95
CA GLU A 392 -31.65 -17.03 5.70
C GLU A 392 -30.84 -15.72 5.74
N GLU A 393 -29.95 -15.56 6.72
CA GLU A 393 -29.15 -14.34 6.90
C GLU A 393 -28.01 -14.20 5.89
N ARG A 394 -27.40 -15.31 5.47
CA ARG A 394 -26.15 -15.27 4.69
C ARG A 394 -26.33 -15.63 3.23
N VAL A 395 -27.25 -16.54 2.91
CA VAL A 395 -27.48 -17.02 1.53
C VAL A 395 -28.67 -16.32 0.90
N PHE A 396 -29.75 -16.07 1.65
CA PHE A 396 -30.96 -15.46 1.09
C PHE A 396 -31.00 -13.94 1.18
N SER A 397 -30.42 -13.34 2.24
CA SER A 397 -30.40 -11.88 2.44
C SER A 397 -29.84 -11.05 1.27
N PRO A 398 -28.89 -11.54 0.44
CA PRO A 398 -28.44 -10.80 -0.75
C PRO A 398 -29.50 -10.68 -1.86
N PHE A 399 -30.55 -11.49 -1.84
CA PHE A 399 -31.63 -11.50 -2.84
C PHE A 399 -32.89 -10.82 -2.30
N GLN A 400 -33.66 -10.13 -3.16
CA GLN A 400 -34.92 -9.53 -2.73
C GLN A 400 -35.92 -10.64 -2.33
N MET A 401 -36.11 -10.80 -1.02
CA MET A 401 -36.94 -11.84 -0.44
C MET A 401 -38.40 -11.38 -0.36
N VAL A 402 -39.31 -12.09 -1.02
CA VAL A 402 -40.75 -11.98 -0.78
C VAL A 402 -41.13 -13.15 0.13
N LYS A 403 -41.20 -12.95 1.46
CA LYS A 403 -41.60 -14.03 2.39
C LYS A 403 -43.08 -14.41 2.17
N PRO A 404 -43.44 -15.62 1.70
CA PRO A 404 -44.81 -16.09 1.76
C PRO A 404 -45.00 -16.86 3.08
N LYS A 405 -45.27 -16.14 4.18
CA LYS A 405 -45.67 -16.64 5.52
C LYS A 405 -44.77 -17.69 6.24
N PRO A 406 -44.59 -17.58 7.58
CA PRO A 406 -43.46 -18.17 8.31
C PRO A 406 -43.62 -19.64 8.75
N ARG A 407 -44.42 -20.48 8.07
CA ARG A 407 -44.72 -21.85 8.53
C ARG A 407 -44.36 -22.99 7.56
N GLY A 408 -43.78 -22.69 6.41
CA GLY A 408 -43.38 -23.70 5.40
C GLY A 408 -41.87 -23.95 5.34
N ASN A 409 -41.47 -24.96 4.58
CA ASN A 409 -40.10 -25.19 4.13
C ASN A 409 -39.87 -24.57 2.73
N GLU A 410 -40.83 -23.81 2.20
CA GLU A 410 -40.78 -23.21 0.87
C GLU A 410 -40.35 -21.75 0.93
N TYR A 411 -39.49 -21.34 -0.01
CA TYR A 411 -38.94 -20.00 -0.13
C TYR A 411 -39.14 -19.50 -1.56
N GLU A 412 -39.48 -18.21 -1.69
CA GLU A 412 -39.62 -17.50 -2.97
C GLU A 412 -38.65 -16.32 -2.98
N LEU A 413 -37.75 -16.30 -3.95
CA LEU A 413 -36.62 -15.37 -4.05
C LEU A 413 -36.65 -14.66 -5.39
N MET A 414 -36.43 -13.34 -5.39
CA MET A 414 -36.22 -12.56 -6.60
C MET A 414 -34.72 -12.45 -6.85
N VAL A 415 -34.25 -13.11 -7.91
CA VAL A 415 -32.84 -13.18 -8.29
C VAL A 415 -32.61 -12.25 -9.46
N VAL A 416 -31.77 -11.24 -9.29
CA VAL A 416 -31.32 -10.39 -10.40
C VAL A 416 -30.22 -11.14 -11.15
N VAL A 417 -30.41 -11.36 -12.45
CA VAL A 417 -29.43 -12.02 -13.32
C VAL A 417 -28.69 -10.93 -14.11
N GLU A 418 -27.43 -10.68 -13.75
CA GLU A 418 -26.61 -9.68 -14.44
C GLU A 418 -26.01 -10.24 -15.74
N GLY A 419 -25.64 -9.34 -16.66
CA GLY A 419 -25.14 -9.71 -17.99
C GLY A 419 -23.83 -10.49 -17.94
N GLY A 420 -23.93 -11.83 -17.99
CA GLY A 420 -22.80 -12.76 -17.93
C GLY A 420 -23.07 -14.00 -17.09
N ASP A 421 -24.04 -13.94 -16.17
CA ASP A 421 -24.42 -15.05 -15.30
C ASP A 421 -25.58 -15.86 -15.87
N THR A 422 -25.59 -17.16 -15.60
CA THR A 422 -26.75 -18.02 -15.90
C THR A 422 -27.49 -18.30 -14.61
N LEU A 423 -28.82 -18.34 -14.66
CA LEU A 423 -29.66 -18.67 -13.50
C LEU A 423 -29.23 -20.00 -12.84
N SER A 424 -28.82 -20.99 -13.65
CA SER A 424 -28.27 -22.27 -13.17
C SER A 424 -27.02 -22.08 -12.33
N ALA A 425 -26.07 -21.23 -12.75
CA ALA A 425 -24.85 -20.99 -11.99
C ALA A 425 -25.13 -20.33 -10.64
N ILE A 426 -26.11 -19.42 -10.59
CA ILE A 426 -26.54 -18.75 -9.36
C ILE A 426 -27.22 -19.75 -8.42
N THR A 427 -28.16 -20.55 -8.92
CA THR A 427 -28.87 -21.54 -8.10
C THR A 427 -27.97 -22.69 -7.64
N ASP A 428 -26.98 -23.10 -8.44
CA ASP A 428 -25.98 -24.10 -8.06
C ASP A 428 -25.06 -23.59 -6.94
N GLN A 429 -24.60 -22.33 -7.02
CA GLN A 429 -23.78 -21.71 -5.98
C GLN A 429 -24.57 -21.58 -4.67
N MET A 430 -25.83 -21.11 -4.74
CA MET A 430 -26.70 -21.03 -3.57
C MET A 430 -26.88 -22.39 -2.89
N LYS A 431 -27.10 -23.45 -3.67
CA LYS A 431 -27.24 -24.81 -3.15
C LYS A 431 -25.97 -25.25 -2.43
N TRP A 432 -24.81 -25.00 -3.01
CA TRP A 432 -23.52 -25.34 -2.42
C TRP A 432 -23.27 -24.62 -1.08
N ASP A 433 -23.56 -23.32 -1.01
CA ASP A 433 -23.41 -22.55 0.23
C ASP A 433 -24.34 -23.06 1.35
N MET A 434 -25.56 -23.47 1.00
CA MET A 434 -26.50 -24.07 1.96
C MET A 434 -26.04 -25.44 2.48
N GLU A 435 -25.52 -26.30 1.59
CA GLU A 435 -24.98 -27.61 1.96
C GLU A 435 -23.73 -27.47 2.86
N LEU A 436 -22.86 -26.49 2.56
CA LEU A 436 -21.66 -26.19 3.36
C LEU A 436 -22.01 -25.71 4.79
N LEU A 437 -23.01 -24.83 4.93
CA LEU A 437 -23.49 -24.38 6.24
C LEU A 437 -24.08 -25.54 7.06
N GLY A 438 -24.70 -26.52 6.39
CA GLY A 438 -25.13 -27.77 7.01
C GLY A 438 -23.95 -28.58 7.55
N GLU A 439 -22.93 -28.82 6.71
CA GLU A 439 -21.75 -29.61 7.07
C GLU A 439 -21.00 -29.03 8.28
N LEU A 440 -20.82 -27.70 8.33
CA LEU A 440 -20.11 -27.01 9.41
C LEU A 440 -20.75 -27.19 10.80
N ASP A 441 -22.04 -27.51 10.86
CA ASP A 441 -22.81 -27.67 12.09
C ASP A 441 -23.43 -29.09 12.25
N ASP A 442 -22.89 -30.09 11.53
CA ASP A 442 -23.37 -31.49 11.51
C ASP A 442 -24.88 -31.60 11.22
N CYS A 443 -25.37 -30.84 10.24
CA CYS A 443 -26.76 -30.86 9.78
C CYS A 443 -26.84 -31.24 8.28
N GLU A 444 -27.82 -32.06 7.93
CA GLU A 444 -28.11 -32.41 6.53
C GLU A 444 -29.08 -31.38 5.95
N VAL A 445 -28.72 -30.79 4.81
CA VAL A 445 -29.51 -29.79 4.09
C VAL A 445 -29.94 -30.34 2.73
N LYS A 446 -31.24 -30.31 2.43
CA LYS A 446 -31.81 -30.69 1.14
C LYS A 446 -32.52 -29.51 0.51
N VAL A 447 -32.16 -29.22 -0.74
CA VAL A 447 -32.73 -28.13 -1.55
C VAL A 447 -33.34 -28.72 -2.81
N ALA A 448 -34.62 -28.42 -3.08
CA ALA A 448 -35.27 -28.75 -4.35
C ALA A 448 -35.97 -27.52 -4.94
N TRP A 449 -35.62 -27.18 -6.17
CA TRP A 449 -36.17 -26.06 -6.93
C TRP A 449 -37.55 -26.44 -7.50
N LEU A 450 -38.53 -25.52 -7.40
CA LEU A 450 -39.91 -25.75 -7.83
C LEU A 450 -40.17 -25.08 -9.19
N ASP A 451 -40.61 -25.84 -10.19
CA ASP A 451 -41.12 -25.30 -11.46
C ASP A 451 -42.55 -24.75 -11.30
N GLN A 452 -42.87 -23.65 -11.99
CA GLN A 452 -44.22 -23.04 -11.92
C GLN A 452 -45.28 -23.92 -12.60
N GLN A 453 -46.14 -24.56 -11.79
CA GLN A 453 -47.54 -24.85 -12.14
C GLN A 453 -48.51 -24.27 -11.09
N GLU A 454 -49.48 -23.52 -11.62
CA GLU A 454 -50.79 -23.02 -11.15
C GLU A 454 -51.22 -23.01 -9.66
N SER A 455 -51.72 -21.83 -9.27
CA SER A 455 -52.88 -21.56 -8.37
C SER A 455 -52.68 -21.81 -6.86
N THR A 456 -53.29 -21.13 -5.88
CA THR A 456 -54.17 -19.96 -5.67
C THR A 456 -54.35 -19.89 -4.15
N GLY A 457 -54.48 -18.70 -3.54
CA GLY A 457 -55.10 -18.60 -2.19
C GLY A 457 -54.47 -17.62 -1.19
N GLU A 458 -54.80 -16.34 -1.32
CA GLU A 458 -55.36 -15.41 -0.32
C GLU A 458 -54.97 -15.44 1.19
N VAL A 459 -54.98 -14.21 1.77
CA VAL A 459 -55.35 -13.79 3.15
C VAL A 459 -54.27 -13.03 3.98
N THR A 460 -54.78 -11.96 4.60
CA THR A 460 -54.33 -10.69 5.22
C THR A 460 -53.53 -10.65 6.55
N LEU A 461 -52.83 -9.51 6.71
CA LEU A 461 -52.62 -8.52 7.83
C LEU A 461 -52.44 -8.97 9.31
N GLU A 462 -51.41 -8.41 10.01
CA GLU A 462 -51.51 -7.39 11.10
C GLU A 462 -50.20 -7.22 11.95
N SER A 463 -49.70 -5.96 11.95
CA SER A 463 -49.22 -5.02 13.02
C SER A 463 -48.40 -5.37 14.29
N GLN A 464 -47.70 -4.30 14.73
CA GLN A 464 -47.15 -3.87 16.05
C GLN A 464 -45.68 -4.23 16.39
N GLU A 465 -44.75 -3.26 16.48
CA GLU A 465 -44.52 -2.19 17.50
C GLU A 465 -43.98 -2.74 18.84
N ASP A 466 -42.74 -2.35 19.22
CA ASP A 466 -42.52 -1.47 20.39
C ASP A 466 -41.04 -1.17 20.70
N GLU A 467 -40.88 0.01 21.33
CA GLU A 467 -39.71 0.86 21.57
C GLU A 467 -38.85 0.56 22.83
N SER A 468 -37.75 1.34 22.92
CA SER A 468 -37.17 2.02 24.10
C SER A 468 -35.98 1.33 24.79
N ALA A 469 -34.77 1.89 24.97
CA ALA A 469 -34.21 3.23 25.33
C ALA A 469 -33.75 3.31 26.80
N PHE A 470 -32.89 4.32 27.08
CA PHE A 470 -32.25 4.78 28.34
C PHE A 470 -30.81 4.29 28.61
N ALA A 471 -29.85 5.08 29.11
CA ALA A 471 -29.63 6.53 29.27
C ALA A 471 -28.23 6.76 29.88
N GLU A 472 -27.72 7.99 29.78
CA GLU A 472 -26.36 8.47 30.11
C GLU A 472 -26.11 8.98 31.56
N SER A 473 -24.82 9.29 31.78
CA SER A 473 -24.20 10.28 32.71
C SER A 473 -23.62 9.70 34.01
N SER A 474 -22.55 10.22 34.62
CA SER A 474 -21.97 11.58 34.63
C SER A 474 -20.54 11.59 35.21
N ALA A 475 -19.78 12.64 34.88
CA ALA A 475 -18.41 12.96 35.34
C ALA A 475 -18.25 13.31 36.84
N GLY A 476 -17.01 13.18 37.35
CA GLY A 476 -16.59 13.61 38.70
C GLY A 476 -15.08 13.85 38.82
N GLN A 477 -14.71 14.94 39.51
CA GLN A 477 -13.42 15.64 39.57
C GLN A 477 -12.25 14.89 40.29
N ARG A 478 -11.00 15.24 39.93
CA ARG A 478 -9.72 14.73 40.50
C ARG A 478 -9.17 15.54 41.70
N PRO A 479 -8.54 14.89 42.70
CA PRO A 479 -7.61 15.52 43.64
C PRO A 479 -6.13 15.24 43.30
N THR A 480 -5.23 16.05 43.88
CA THR A 480 -3.79 16.17 43.58
C THR A 480 -2.84 15.27 44.40
N SER A 481 -1.73 14.89 43.75
CA SER A 481 -0.39 14.50 44.24
C SER A 481 -0.20 13.21 45.07
N THR A 482 -0.34 12.07 44.39
CA THR A 482 0.53 10.89 44.50
C THR A 482 0.90 10.51 43.07
N SER A 483 2.19 10.28 42.75
CA SER A 483 2.56 9.83 41.39
C SER A 483 1.88 8.50 41.11
N SER A 484 0.80 8.52 40.34
CA SER A 484 0.04 7.31 40.05
C SER A 484 0.66 6.58 38.86
N VAL A 485 0.43 5.28 38.79
CA VAL A 485 0.85 4.44 37.67
C VAL A 485 -0.38 3.81 37.02
N TYR A 486 -0.44 3.85 35.69
CA TYR A 486 -1.46 3.18 34.92
C TYR A 486 -1.02 1.75 34.63
N GLN A 487 -1.85 0.78 34.99
CA GLN A 487 -1.74 -0.58 34.49
C GLN A 487 -2.53 -0.69 33.19
N MET A 488 -1.84 -1.06 32.11
CA MET A 488 -2.42 -1.09 30.78
C MET A 488 -2.19 -2.46 30.14
N LYS A 489 -3.17 -2.92 29.37
CA LYS A 489 -3.08 -4.11 28.55
C LYS A 489 -3.04 -3.71 27.08
N ILE A 490 -1.95 -4.07 26.41
CA ILE A 490 -1.71 -3.80 24.99
C ILE A 490 -1.99 -5.07 24.22
N MET A 491 -2.88 -4.99 23.24
CA MET A 491 -3.31 -6.15 22.44
C MET A 491 -3.06 -5.87 20.97
N LEU A 492 -2.28 -6.74 20.32
CA LEU A 492 -2.02 -6.64 18.88
C LEU A 492 -3.19 -7.21 18.08
N LEU A 493 -3.94 -6.37 17.39
CA LEU A 493 -5.12 -6.76 16.63
C LEU A 493 -4.73 -7.47 15.32
N GLY A 494 -5.64 -8.27 14.76
CA GLY A 494 -5.43 -9.00 13.50
C GLY A 494 -4.59 -10.29 13.61
N VAL A 495 -3.70 -10.39 14.61
CA VAL A 495 -2.84 -11.57 14.78
C VAL A 495 -3.54 -12.68 15.57
N ARG A 496 -3.57 -13.89 14.99
CA ARG A 496 -4.06 -15.10 15.68
C ARG A 496 -3.00 -16.20 15.75
N PRO A 497 -2.83 -16.82 16.94
CA PRO A 497 -3.60 -16.57 18.15
C PRO A 497 -3.02 -15.38 18.95
N GLN A 498 -3.87 -14.65 19.68
CA GLN A 498 -3.59 -13.29 20.22
C GLN A 498 -2.21 -13.09 20.87
N VAL A 499 -1.52 -12.01 20.47
CA VAL A 499 -0.30 -11.45 21.11
C VAL A 499 -0.72 -10.27 22.00
N TRP A 500 -0.17 -10.19 23.22
CA TRP A 500 -0.48 -9.09 24.14
C TRP A 500 0.61 -8.90 25.21
N ARG A 501 0.65 -7.69 25.79
CA ARG A 501 1.49 -7.30 26.93
C ARG A 501 0.65 -6.60 28.00
N ARG A 502 1.03 -6.74 29.26
CA ARG A 502 0.47 -5.97 30.37
C ARG A 502 1.60 -5.23 31.04
N ILE A 503 1.51 -3.91 31.06
CA ILE A 503 2.58 -3.02 31.56
C ILE A 503 2.06 -2.10 32.66
N GLN A 504 2.98 -1.53 33.42
CA GLN A 504 2.73 -0.38 34.31
C GLN A 504 3.64 0.77 33.91
N VAL A 505 3.06 1.95 33.72
CA VAL A 505 3.76 3.18 33.34
C VAL A 505 3.32 4.34 34.25
N PRO A 506 4.20 5.31 34.56
CA PRO A 506 3.81 6.53 35.27
C PRO A 506 2.71 7.31 34.54
N GLU A 507 1.83 7.98 35.29
CA GLU A 507 0.81 8.87 34.69
C GLU A 507 1.44 10.08 33.98
N THR A 508 2.67 10.45 34.34
CA THR A 508 3.45 11.52 33.71
C THR A 508 4.12 11.08 32.41
N THR A 509 4.02 9.81 32.02
CA THR A 509 4.55 9.32 30.74
C THR A 509 3.86 10.05 29.60
N THR A 510 4.64 10.64 28.69
CA THR A 510 4.11 11.27 27.47
C THR A 510 3.78 10.23 26.41
N LEU A 511 3.00 10.59 25.39
CA LEU A 511 2.74 9.69 24.26
C LEU A 511 4.03 9.31 23.50
N ALA A 512 5.01 10.20 23.38
CA ALA A 512 6.34 9.85 22.84
C ALA A 512 7.07 8.78 23.67
N GLN A 513 7.01 8.92 25.00
CA GLN A 513 7.61 7.94 25.90
C GLN A 513 6.83 6.62 25.87
N LEU A 514 5.50 6.67 25.82
CA LEU A 514 4.65 5.49 25.69
C LEU A 514 4.96 4.76 24.37
N HIS A 515 5.14 5.47 23.26
CA HIS A 515 5.60 4.88 22.00
C HIS A 515 6.89 4.07 22.20
N SER A 516 7.90 4.67 22.81
CA SER A 516 9.19 3.99 23.08
C SER A 516 9.01 2.73 23.94
N VAL A 517 8.17 2.80 24.97
CA VAL A 517 7.82 1.64 25.80
C VAL A 517 7.13 0.55 24.99
N LEU A 518 6.19 0.91 24.11
CA LEU A 518 5.48 -0.03 23.24
C LEU A 518 6.44 -0.77 22.31
N GLN A 519 7.42 -0.07 21.74
CA GLN A 519 8.45 -0.69 20.88
C GLN A 519 9.25 -1.75 21.65
N VAL A 520 9.74 -1.40 22.84
CA VAL A 520 10.51 -2.33 23.67
C VAL A 520 9.68 -3.55 24.07
N VAL A 521 8.44 -3.37 24.56
CA VAL A 521 7.64 -4.52 25.00
C VAL A 521 7.12 -5.38 23.86
N MET A 522 7.08 -4.84 22.64
CA MET A 522 6.80 -5.60 21.44
C MET A 522 8.06 -6.19 20.79
N GLY A 523 9.27 -5.85 21.24
CA GLY A 523 10.51 -6.31 20.62
C GLY A 523 10.71 -5.75 19.21
N TRP A 524 10.33 -4.48 19.02
CA TRP A 524 10.46 -3.72 17.78
C TRP A 524 11.43 -2.57 17.95
N GLU A 525 11.92 -2.06 16.83
CA GLU A 525 13.07 -1.16 16.76
C GLU A 525 12.69 0.33 16.67
N GLY A 526 11.40 0.65 16.50
CA GLY A 526 10.89 2.02 16.59
C GLY A 526 11.26 2.95 15.42
N TYR A 527 11.70 2.44 14.27
CA TYR A 527 12.13 3.27 13.13
C TYR A 527 11.01 3.67 12.16
N HIS A 528 9.78 3.19 12.38
CA HIS A 528 8.63 3.48 11.53
C HIS A 528 7.70 4.57 12.11
N LEU A 529 6.85 5.14 11.25
CA LEU A 529 5.83 6.10 11.66
C LEU A 529 4.77 5.44 12.55
N HIS A 530 4.23 6.21 13.48
CA HIS A 530 3.20 5.76 14.41
C HIS A 530 2.16 6.85 14.67
N GLN A 531 1.00 6.45 15.21
CA GLN A 531 -0.08 7.36 15.61
C GLN A 531 -0.89 6.77 16.76
N PHE A 532 -1.30 7.62 17.70
CA PHE A 532 -2.33 7.33 18.69
C PHE A 532 -3.67 7.88 18.21
N SER A 533 -4.78 7.15 18.43
CA SER A 533 -6.10 7.56 17.91
C SER A 533 -6.66 8.81 18.59
N ASP A 534 -6.28 9.07 19.83
CA ASP A 534 -6.95 10.04 20.69
C ASP A 534 -6.14 11.35 20.86
N SER A 535 -4.91 11.41 20.34
CA SER A 535 -4.12 12.64 20.28
C SER A 535 -2.94 12.52 19.31
N GLU A 536 -2.67 13.60 18.58
CA GLU A 536 -1.46 13.77 17.76
C GLU A 536 -0.34 14.51 18.50
N ASP A 537 -0.61 15.02 19.71
CA ASP A 537 0.38 15.72 20.53
C ASP A 537 1.21 14.71 21.34
N GLU A 538 2.40 14.40 20.82
CA GLU A 538 3.36 13.48 21.44
C GLU A 538 3.84 13.94 22.84
N ALA A 539 3.70 15.23 23.17
CA ALA A 539 4.04 15.77 24.48
C ALA A 539 2.93 15.60 25.53
N MET A 540 1.70 15.27 25.10
CA MET A 540 0.57 15.00 25.98
C MET A 540 0.89 13.82 26.91
N THR A 541 0.63 13.99 28.20
CA THR A 541 0.83 12.97 29.23
C THR A 541 -0.37 12.02 29.32
N LEU A 542 -0.14 10.81 29.82
CA LEU A 542 -1.23 9.87 30.08
C LEU A 542 -2.25 10.39 31.10
N ALA A 543 -1.80 11.20 32.07
CA ALA A 543 -2.70 11.88 32.99
C ALA A 543 -3.62 12.88 32.27
N GLU A 544 -3.15 13.56 31.23
CA GLU A 544 -3.98 14.47 30.42
C GLU A 544 -4.93 13.72 29.49
N LEU A 545 -4.48 12.59 28.93
CA LEU A 545 -5.28 11.79 28.01
C LEU A 545 -6.37 10.96 28.71
N ILE A 546 -6.06 10.32 29.84
CA ILE A 546 -6.91 9.30 30.46
C ILE A 546 -7.81 9.95 31.52
N GLU A 547 -9.05 10.26 31.18
CA GLU A 547 -9.99 10.87 32.14
C GLU A 547 -10.47 9.87 33.22
N ASP A 548 -10.67 8.59 32.88
CA ASP A 548 -11.15 7.53 33.78
C ASP A 548 -10.45 6.16 33.61
N ASP A 549 -10.75 5.21 34.51
CA ASP A 549 -10.07 3.90 34.61
C ASP A 549 -10.53 2.85 33.56
N LEU A 550 -11.51 3.17 32.71
CA LEU A 550 -12.05 2.24 31.69
C LEU A 550 -11.72 2.66 30.25
N PHE A 551 -10.84 3.65 30.11
CA PHE A 551 -10.40 4.19 28.82
C PHE A 551 -9.64 3.17 27.98
N SER A 552 -9.95 3.12 26.68
CA SER A 552 -9.23 2.34 25.68
C SER A 552 -8.94 3.20 24.47
N PHE A 553 -7.72 3.14 23.96
CA PHE A 553 -7.31 3.89 22.79
C PHE A 553 -6.47 3.04 21.84
N GLY A 554 -6.47 3.44 20.58
CA GLY A 554 -5.73 2.82 19.51
C GLY A 554 -4.29 3.31 19.44
N TYR A 555 -3.40 2.40 19.07
CA TYR A 555 -2.04 2.71 18.68
C TYR A 555 -1.69 1.99 17.37
N LEU A 556 -1.46 2.77 16.32
CA LEU A 556 -1.04 2.29 15.01
C LEU A 556 0.47 2.44 14.89
N TYR A 557 1.15 1.33 14.63
CA TYR A 557 2.59 1.30 14.41
C TYR A 557 2.91 0.74 13.03
N ASP A 558 3.91 1.32 12.38
CA ASP A 558 4.32 1.01 11.02
C ASP A 558 3.18 1.14 10.01
N PHE A 559 3.11 2.28 9.32
CA PHE A 559 2.08 2.53 8.31
C PHE A 559 2.30 1.70 7.02
N GLY A 560 3.39 0.93 6.93
CA GLY A 560 3.61 -0.09 5.92
C GLY A 560 2.88 -1.39 6.23
N ASP A 561 3.02 -1.88 7.47
CA ASP A 561 2.49 -3.18 7.93
C ASP A 561 1.20 -3.08 8.76
N MET A 562 0.79 -1.86 9.11
CA MET A 562 -0.43 -1.49 9.82
C MET A 562 -0.64 -2.27 11.13
N TRP A 563 0.38 -2.31 11.99
CA TRP A 563 0.30 -2.95 13.29
C TRP A 563 -0.64 -2.18 14.22
N ARG A 564 -1.89 -2.62 14.26
CA ARG A 564 -2.94 -2.03 15.10
C ARG A 564 -2.92 -2.62 16.49
N HIS A 565 -2.89 -1.75 17.48
CA HIS A 565 -2.99 -2.12 18.88
C HIS A 565 -4.22 -1.49 19.51
N GLU A 566 -4.88 -2.25 20.37
CA GLU A 566 -5.78 -1.71 21.37
C GLU A 566 -5.03 -1.64 22.71
N ILE A 567 -4.95 -0.44 23.28
CA ILE A 567 -4.38 -0.20 24.59
C ILE A 567 -5.53 0.06 25.55
N LYS A 568 -5.76 -0.89 26.45
CA LYS A 568 -6.81 -0.79 27.45
C LYS A 568 -6.21 -0.44 28.81
N VAL A 569 -6.64 0.68 29.39
CA VAL A 569 -6.37 0.99 30.80
C VAL A 569 -7.18 0.02 31.65
N GLU A 570 -6.50 -0.72 32.53
CA GLU A 570 -7.16 -1.68 33.42
C GLU A 570 -7.36 -1.10 34.82
N LYS A 571 -6.38 -0.32 35.32
CA LYS A 571 -6.36 0.26 36.67
C LYS A 571 -5.44 1.48 36.73
N ARG A 572 -5.80 2.48 37.54
CA ARG A 572 -4.87 3.46 38.12
C ARG A 572 -4.48 3.03 39.54
N LEU A 573 -3.19 2.98 39.84
CA LEU A 573 -2.64 2.51 41.11
C LEU A 573 -1.68 3.56 41.68
N GLU A 574 -1.49 3.56 43.00
CA GLU A 574 -0.40 4.33 43.61
C GLU A 574 0.96 3.73 43.25
N SER A 575 1.93 4.58 42.89
CA SER A 575 3.31 4.14 42.68
C SER A 575 3.89 3.54 43.96
N LYS A 576 4.58 2.41 43.84
CA LYS A 576 5.19 1.73 44.99
C LYS A 576 6.63 2.25 45.21
N PRO A 577 6.99 2.68 46.42
CA PRO A 577 8.36 3.11 46.73
C PRO A 577 9.39 2.02 46.39
N GLY A 578 10.45 2.40 45.66
CA GLY A 578 11.55 1.50 45.28
C GLY A 578 11.27 0.57 44.10
N LYS A 579 10.13 0.74 43.40
CA LYS A 579 9.83 0.00 42.16
C LYS A 579 10.12 0.90 40.95
N ASN A 580 10.88 0.39 39.99
CA ASN A 580 11.15 1.11 38.73
C ASN A 580 10.01 0.89 37.74
N TYR A 581 9.70 1.95 36.99
CA TYR A 581 8.71 1.96 35.92
C TYR A 581 9.35 2.65 34.70
N PRO A 582 9.05 2.24 33.46
CA PRO A 582 8.04 1.27 33.03
C PRO A 582 8.40 -0.18 33.39
N ILE A 583 7.39 -1.03 33.62
CA ILE A 583 7.60 -2.47 33.89
C ILE A 583 6.53 -3.32 33.20
N CYS A 584 6.95 -4.42 32.57
CA CYS A 584 6.07 -5.45 32.05
C CYS A 584 5.72 -6.45 33.17
N LEU A 585 4.44 -6.71 33.37
CA LEU A 585 3.92 -7.65 34.38
C LEU A 585 3.65 -9.04 33.81
N ALA A 586 3.22 -9.10 32.55
CA ALA A 586 2.85 -10.33 31.87
C ALA A 586 2.73 -10.10 30.37
N GLY A 587 2.79 -11.18 29.60
CA GLY A 587 2.56 -11.16 28.17
C GLY A 587 2.39 -12.56 27.63
N LYS A 588 2.09 -12.65 26.33
CA LYS A 588 2.00 -13.95 25.65
C LYS A 588 2.44 -13.81 24.21
N ARG A 589 3.19 -14.82 23.75
CA ARG A 589 3.74 -14.98 22.39
C ARG A 589 4.77 -13.92 22.00
N ALA A 590 5.62 -14.30 21.04
CA ALA A 590 6.54 -13.41 20.41
C ALA A 590 5.73 -12.48 19.52
N CYS A 591 6.14 -11.22 19.45
CA CYS A 591 5.54 -10.34 18.47
C CYS A 591 5.98 -10.74 17.07
N PRO A 592 5.17 -10.44 16.05
CA PRO A 592 5.59 -10.58 14.67
C PRO A 592 6.89 -9.81 14.42
N PRO A 593 7.79 -10.31 13.57
CA PRO A 593 8.87 -9.49 13.04
C PRO A 593 8.29 -8.26 12.35
N GLU A 594 8.87 -7.10 12.63
CA GLU A 594 8.30 -5.78 12.31
C GLU A 594 7.97 -5.60 10.82
N ASP A 595 8.82 -6.15 9.93
CA ASP A 595 8.70 -6.04 8.46
C ASP A 595 8.15 -7.31 7.79
N CYS A 596 7.37 -8.14 8.50
CA CYS A 596 6.86 -9.40 7.93
C CYS A 596 5.66 -9.24 6.99
N GLY A 597 5.14 -8.03 6.82
CA GLY A 597 4.00 -7.70 5.96
C GLY A 597 2.66 -7.68 6.71
N GLY A 598 2.65 -7.17 7.95
CA GLY A 598 1.46 -7.06 8.78
C GLY A 598 0.91 -8.42 9.27
N ASP A 599 -0.33 -8.41 9.78
CA ASP A 599 -0.99 -9.59 10.35
C ASP A 599 -1.11 -10.77 9.36
N TRP A 600 -1.36 -10.47 8.08
CA TRP A 600 -1.40 -11.46 7.00
C TRP A 600 -0.02 -11.99 6.61
N GLY A 601 0.97 -11.11 6.51
CA GLY A 601 2.36 -11.47 6.26
C GLY A 601 2.91 -12.39 7.35
N TYR A 602 2.60 -12.07 8.61
CA TYR A 602 2.89 -12.92 9.75
C TYR A 602 2.18 -14.27 9.68
N ALA A 603 0.87 -14.30 9.37
CA ALA A 603 0.13 -15.56 9.23
C ALA A 603 0.68 -16.45 8.10
N ARG A 604 1.21 -15.85 7.02
CA ARG A 604 1.92 -16.56 5.96
C ARG A 604 3.28 -17.05 6.43
N LEU A 605 4.06 -16.22 7.11
CA LEU A 605 5.35 -16.57 7.68
C LEU A 605 5.21 -17.81 8.58
N LEU A 606 4.23 -17.83 9.48
CA LEU A 606 3.95 -18.99 10.33
C LEU A 606 3.59 -20.25 9.53
N ARG A 607 2.84 -20.13 8.43
CA ARG A 607 2.53 -21.27 7.55
C ARG A 607 3.77 -21.82 6.85
N VAL A 608 4.66 -20.93 6.39
CA VAL A 608 5.92 -21.31 5.73
C VAL A 608 6.88 -21.95 6.72
N LEU A 609 7.05 -21.37 7.91
CA LEU A 609 7.90 -21.92 8.97
C LEU A 609 7.36 -23.26 9.51
N ASN A 610 6.04 -23.46 9.53
CA ASN A 610 5.44 -24.72 9.98
C ASN A 610 5.44 -25.83 8.90
N ASN A 611 5.92 -25.55 7.68
CA ASN A 611 6.03 -26.52 6.59
C ASN A 611 7.47 -26.61 6.06
N PRO A 612 8.29 -27.55 6.59
CA PRO A 612 9.69 -27.72 6.16
C PRO A 612 9.88 -28.05 4.67
N ARG A 613 8.82 -28.46 3.98
CA ARG A 613 8.84 -28.77 2.53
C ARG A 613 8.42 -27.59 1.66
N HIS A 614 8.05 -26.46 2.27
CA HIS A 614 7.66 -25.28 1.52
C HIS A 614 8.90 -24.70 0.79
N PRO A 615 8.81 -24.31 -0.49
CA PRO A 615 9.98 -23.81 -1.24
C PRO A 615 10.69 -22.60 -0.61
N GLU A 616 9.94 -21.77 0.13
CA GLU A 616 10.47 -20.60 0.86
C GLU A 616 10.86 -20.91 2.32
N HIS A 617 10.81 -22.17 2.79
CA HIS A 617 11.02 -22.49 4.21
C HIS A 617 12.41 -22.10 4.72
N GLU A 618 13.46 -22.54 4.02
CA GLU A 618 14.86 -22.28 4.42
C GLU A 618 15.18 -20.79 4.40
N GLU A 619 14.79 -20.09 3.32
CA GLU A 619 14.98 -18.63 3.19
C GLU A 619 14.28 -17.86 4.30
N ARG A 620 13.04 -18.22 4.64
CA ARG A 620 12.28 -17.52 5.69
C ARG A 620 12.76 -17.84 7.10
N LEU A 621 13.25 -19.06 7.34
CA LEU A 621 13.85 -19.44 8.61
C LEU A 621 15.19 -18.70 8.82
N GLU A 622 16.01 -18.57 7.78
CA GLU A 622 17.23 -17.78 7.82
C GLU A 622 16.93 -16.29 8.05
N TRP A 623 15.93 -15.74 7.37
CA TRP A 623 15.54 -14.33 7.52
C TRP A 623 15.05 -13.97 8.91
N VAL A 624 14.22 -14.82 9.53
CA VAL A 624 13.62 -14.54 10.85
C VAL A 624 14.56 -14.86 12.01
N GLY A 625 15.62 -15.63 11.75
CA GLY A 625 16.50 -16.17 12.78
C GLY A 625 16.07 -17.56 13.23
N SER A 626 17.06 -18.46 13.40
CA SER A 626 16.81 -19.86 13.77
C SER A 626 16.23 -20.06 15.18
N ASP A 627 16.27 -19.02 16.00
CA ASP A 627 15.81 -18.94 17.38
C ASP A 627 14.39 -18.37 17.54
N PHE A 628 13.76 -17.90 16.45
CA PHE A 628 12.41 -17.36 16.50
C PHE A 628 11.35 -18.43 16.81
N ASP A 629 10.76 -18.38 18.01
CA ASP A 629 9.56 -19.17 18.37
C ASP A 629 8.33 -18.25 18.54
N PRO A 630 7.30 -18.36 17.68
CA PRO A 630 6.08 -17.55 17.79
C PRO A 630 5.27 -17.80 19.07
N LYS A 631 5.57 -18.86 19.83
CA LYS A 631 4.93 -19.14 21.12
C LYS A 631 5.71 -18.59 22.31
N ALA A 632 6.99 -18.29 22.14
CA ALA A 632 7.86 -17.83 23.23
C ALA A 632 7.48 -16.43 23.71
N PHE A 633 7.67 -16.14 24.99
CA PHE A 633 7.60 -14.78 25.54
C PHE A 633 8.42 -14.78 26.82
N ASP A 634 9.48 -13.98 26.85
CA ASP A 634 10.36 -13.85 28.01
C ASP A 634 10.08 -12.52 28.73
N LEU A 635 9.59 -12.63 29.97
CA LEU A 635 9.24 -11.47 30.78
C LEU A 635 10.49 -10.80 31.39
N GLU A 636 11.54 -11.57 31.66
CA GLU A 636 12.78 -11.05 32.25
C GLU A 636 13.56 -10.25 31.20
N GLU A 637 13.66 -10.78 29.98
CA GLU A 637 14.29 -10.10 28.83
C GLU A 637 13.63 -8.74 28.53
N VAL A 638 12.30 -8.71 28.41
CA VAL A 638 11.55 -7.47 28.16
C VAL A 638 11.77 -6.45 29.28
N ASN A 639 11.78 -6.89 30.54
CA ASN A 639 12.01 -5.98 31.67
C ASN A 639 13.47 -5.53 31.77
N GLN A 640 14.43 -6.29 31.24
CA GLN A 640 15.81 -5.86 31.13
C GLN A 640 15.95 -4.77 30.07
N ALA A 641 15.35 -4.95 28.89
CA ALA A 641 15.33 -3.94 27.83
C ALA A 641 14.62 -2.64 28.27
N LEU A 642 13.54 -2.73 29.06
CA LEU A 642 12.87 -1.54 29.62
C LEU A 642 13.76 -0.74 30.57
N LYS A 643 14.67 -1.38 31.31
CA LYS A 643 15.63 -0.66 32.16
C LYS A 643 16.68 0.07 31.33
N GLU A 644 17.10 -0.50 30.20
CA GLU A 644 18.09 0.11 29.31
C GLU A 644 17.52 1.37 28.65
N LEU A 645 16.23 1.35 28.27
CA LEU A 645 15.50 2.53 27.78
C LEU A 645 15.49 3.69 28.80
N GLU A 646 15.37 3.37 30.10
CA GLU A 646 15.41 4.35 31.20
C GLU A 646 16.80 5.01 31.34
N VAL A 647 17.87 4.26 31.08
CA VAL A 647 19.26 4.76 31.15
C VAL A 647 19.61 5.67 29.96
N GLU A 648 19.16 5.33 28.74
CA GLU A 648 19.40 6.17 27.56
C GLU A 648 18.66 7.50 27.64
N THR A 649 17.41 7.49 28.12
CA THR A 649 16.62 8.71 28.31
C THR A 649 17.17 9.62 29.41
N MET A 650 17.81 9.08 30.46
CA MET A 650 18.50 9.88 31.47
C MET A 650 19.84 10.47 30.97
N SER A 651 20.55 9.78 30.08
CA SER A 651 21.84 10.25 29.53
C SER A 651 21.74 11.45 28.58
N TYR A 652 20.54 11.78 28.11
CA TYR A 652 20.26 12.90 27.22
C TYR A 652 19.97 14.21 27.95
N PHE A 653 19.78 14.16 29.26
CA PHE A 653 19.44 15.30 30.12
C PHE A 653 20.52 15.65 31.17
N ASP A 654 21.67 14.98 31.15
CA ASP A 654 22.86 15.31 31.95
C ASP A 654 23.98 15.99 31.14
#